data_AF-A0A8H4ZWT4-F1
#
_entry.id   AF-A0A8H4ZWT4-F1
#
_cell.length_a   1.000
_cell.length_b   1.000
_cell.length_c   1.000
_cell.angle_alpha   90.00
_cell.angle_beta   90.00
_cell.angle_gamma   90.00
#
_symmetry.space_group_name_H-M   'P 1'
#
loop_
_entity.id
_entity.type
_entity.pdbx_description
1 polymer ?
#
loop_
_entity_poly.entity_id
_entity_poly.type
_entity_poly.pdbx_seq_one_letter_code
_entity_poly.pdbx_strand_id
1 'polypeptide(L)'
;MRTTIACERCRAQFPEFGFLHPDDLEYRQDELSVVQKLRLLVIVAVSHRYSESYTADINNKNILFIASEVQKRVTSGPSVALIQTFLILSLCNWGDGDGFNAWMHCGIATRMAQGLLSTGFASCGKRETLSELEKRTLWTCFKMDRLLSCGKRRQAMFSDGDMHFSLPVNDTQFLFGQSPQAAPIDDSLKVYGSDDHLVLLIQGLRIWSRVHTWIAEGGRRQPGMTEPEQCPFNETSDWSKMKQDLIKWRQSQDALMKYPATKVSVHAQRGQAERFGYINLVYYVSLLFLCREFIPFSPVDEVKPRGPIEPPLLKVRGPDSFWLQNVFDLYDAASQISSLLSDLEHVGCPLRTPFSGLCAFSSTLWSIYGAAFPNFMGFTPSQTSDADSQAERTMAVYIQDAMGDLQLSPASEPHLMHRSLLTRPETVTSASGVWITLSSGRKILDGCAGAAVAIIGHGNTEVRDAMVEQMSSVSYVHTMAYTTSSAEDLANYILDGEPFDLTRAYFVGSGSEAMDSAMKLARQYHVENGQPQRTKFVSRRQAYHGNTIGAMSMGSFVARRAPYEGAILLDNVSYVSPAYEYRVRKDEETEQEYAQRLVDELEAEFQAVGPDTIMAFVAETVGGATAGCISPPAGYFEGVGKVCRKYGILLILDEVMCGVGRCGTFFAFEQDGDVRPDIVTTGKGLGGGYAPIAATLVHRKIIETLKKGTASFNHGHTYQAHPVSCAAALAIQKIIRRDNLVTRAATLGARLHKSLVEIFQDLEFVGNIRGRGLFWGIEFVKDKKTKTPFDTKIRFGVKVQERAFQLGLAVYPGSGTADGKKGDHVIVSPPLTITEDEMDELLVLLKKAYDDVAAEFS
;
A
#
# COMPACT_ATOMS: atom_id res chain seq x y z
N MET A 1 27.52 -28.95 -32.38
CA MET A 1 26.83 -28.18 -33.44
C MET A 1 25.82 -27.17 -32.89
N ARG A 2 24.77 -27.55 -32.13
CA ARG A 2 23.84 -26.57 -31.51
C ARG A 2 24.47 -25.68 -30.43
N THR A 3 25.45 -26.19 -29.68
CA THR A 3 26.18 -25.46 -28.63
C THR A 3 27.07 -24.34 -29.17
N THR A 4 27.73 -24.58 -30.31
CA THR A 4 28.61 -23.61 -30.98
C THR A 4 27.82 -22.40 -31.50
N ILE A 5 26.69 -22.67 -32.17
CA ILE A 5 25.77 -21.63 -32.69
C ILE A 5 25.14 -20.80 -31.55
N ALA A 6 24.80 -21.44 -30.43
CA ALA A 6 24.29 -20.76 -29.23
C ALA A 6 25.35 -19.82 -28.62
N CYS A 7 26.60 -20.28 -28.49
CA CYS A 7 27.70 -19.46 -27.98
C CYS A 7 28.03 -18.27 -28.91
N GLU A 8 27.99 -18.47 -30.22
CA GLU A 8 28.20 -17.40 -31.21
C GLU A 8 27.09 -16.33 -31.15
N ARG A 9 25.83 -16.74 -30.97
CA ARG A 9 24.70 -15.82 -30.78
C ARG A 9 24.77 -15.05 -29.46
N CYS A 10 25.10 -15.74 -28.36
CA CYS A 10 25.30 -15.10 -27.06
C CYS A 10 26.43 -14.06 -27.10
N ARG A 11 27.52 -14.34 -27.84
CA ARG A 11 28.61 -13.38 -28.07
C ARG A 11 28.20 -12.18 -28.93
N ALA A 12 27.38 -12.39 -29.94
CA ALA A 12 26.87 -11.31 -30.79
C ALA A 12 25.94 -10.36 -30.03
N GLN A 13 25.22 -10.90 -29.04
CA GLN A 13 24.19 -10.18 -28.29
C GLN A 13 24.67 -9.59 -26.96
N PHE A 14 25.70 -10.18 -26.36
CA PHE A 14 26.33 -9.70 -25.14
C PHE A 14 27.85 -9.66 -25.31
N PRO A 15 28.35 -8.62 -26.01
CA PRO A 15 29.75 -8.54 -26.43
C PRO A 15 30.76 -8.55 -25.28
N GLU A 16 30.33 -8.23 -24.06
CA GLU A 16 31.12 -8.26 -22.82
C GLU A 16 31.46 -9.69 -22.33
N PHE A 17 30.79 -10.73 -22.84
CA PHE A 17 31.04 -12.15 -22.49
C PHE A 17 31.88 -12.91 -23.50
N GLY A 18 32.47 -12.24 -24.49
CA GLY A 18 33.24 -12.97 -25.49
C GLY A 18 34.55 -13.60 -24.99
N PHE A 19 34.87 -13.48 -23.71
CA PHE A 19 35.87 -14.29 -23.02
C PHE A 19 35.44 -15.74 -22.71
N LEU A 20 34.14 -16.07 -22.76
CA LEU A 20 33.66 -17.45 -22.65
C LEU A 20 34.10 -18.18 -23.93
N HIS A 21 35.19 -18.95 -23.86
CA HIS A 21 35.78 -19.61 -25.01
C HIS A 21 35.01 -20.90 -25.36
N PRO A 22 34.72 -21.20 -26.65
CA PRO A 22 34.04 -22.43 -27.04
C PRO A 22 34.90 -23.67 -26.76
N ASP A 23 36.22 -23.54 -26.82
CA ASP A 23 37.17 -24.63 -26.53
C ASP A 23 37.08 -25.14 -25.08
N ASP A 24 36.52 -24.37 -24.14
CA ASP A 24 36.19 -24.86 -22.79
C ASP A 24 35.02 -25.88 -22.79
N LEU A 25 34.29 -25.98 -23.92
CA LEU A 25 33.10 -26.80 -24.12
C LEU A 25 33.35 -28.01 -25.04
N GLU A 26 34.55 -28.16 -25.59
CA GLU A 26 34.95 -29.29 -26.46
C GLU A 26 35.34 -30.57 -25.70
N TYR A 27 35.03 -30.66 -24.40
CA TYR A 27 35.23 -31.91 -23.66
C TYR A 27 34.10 -32.91 -23.94
N ARG A 28 34.51 -34.12 -24.32
CA ARG A 28 33.67 -35.28 -24.68
C ARG A 28 32.44 -35.36 -23.78
N GLN A 29 31.24 -35.42 -24.39
CA GLN A 29 29.94 -35.35 -23.72
C GLN A 29 29.76 -36.35 -22.55
N ASP A 30 30.56 -37.42 -22.53
CA ASP A 30 30.50 -38.50 -21.54
C ASP A 30 31.35 -38.24 -20.28
N GLU A 31 32.21 -37.20 -20.25
CA GLU A 31 33.14 -36.90 -19.13
C GLU A 31 32.84 -35.59 -18.37
N LEU A 32 31.77 -34.86 -18.73
CA LEU A 32 31.49 -33.55 -18.14
C LEU A 32 31.05 -33.64 -16.66
N SER A 33 31.73 -32.89 -15.79
CA SER A 33 31.32 -32.70 -14.40
C SER A 33 29.95 -32.02 -14.32
N VAL A 34 29.23 -32.20 -13.21
CA VAL A 34 27.88 -31.62 -13.06
C VAL A 34 27.90 -30.08 -13.13
N VAL A 35 28.99 -29.43 -12.68
CA VAL A 35 29.16 -27.97 -12.78
C VAL A 35 29.32 -27.53 -14.24
N GLN A 36 30.06 -28.30 -15.06
CA GLN A 36 30.18 -28.01 -16.50
C GLN A 36 28.85 -28.22 -17.24
N LYS A 37 28.07 -29.24 -16.86
CA LYS A 37 26.71 -29.47 -17.39
C LYS A 37 25.77 -28.31 -17.04
N LEU A 38 25.81 -27.81 -15.80
CA LEU A 38 25.03 -26.66 -15.37
C LEU A 38 25.43 -25.38 -16.12
N ARG A 39 26.74 -25.11 -16.27
CA ARG A 39 27.26 -23.98 -17.07
C ARG A 39 26.74 -24.02 -18.51
N LEU A 40 26.81 -25.18 -19.16
CA LEU A 40 26.26 -25.40 -20.51
C LEU A 40 24.76 -25.15 -20.60
N LEU A 41 24.00 -25.64 -19.62
CA LEU A 41 22.55 -25.44 -19.52
C LEU A 41 22.18 -23.95 -19.39
N VAL A 42 22.91 -23.17 -18.58
CA VAL A 42 22.67 -21.72 -18.49
C VAL A 42 22.95 -21.04 -19.82
N ILE A 43 24.09 -21.34 -20.47
CA ILE A 43 24.45 -20.75 -21.77
C ILE A 43 23.38 -21.04 -22.84
N VAL A 44 22.88 -22.28 -22.87
CA VAL A 44 21.81 -22.70 -23.79
C VAL A 44 20.51 -21.94 -23.47
N ALA A 45 20.12 -21.80 -22.20
CA ALA A 45 18.94 -21.03 -21.79
C ALA A 45 19.02 -19.55 -22.20
N VAL A 46 20.18 -18.90 -21.99
CA VAL A 46 20.46 -17.53 -22.44
C VAL A 46 20.34 -17.41 -23.95
N SER A 47 20.92 -18.35 -24.70
CA SER A 47 20.99 -18.29 -26.16
C SER A 47 19.63 -18.58 -26.83
N HIS A 48 18.78 -19.40 -26.22
CA HIS A 48 17.45 -19.72 -26.72
C HIS A 48 16.43 -18.61 -26.46
N ARG A 49 16.66 -17.77 -25.44
CA ARG A 49 15.81 -16.63 -25.08
C ARG A 49 15.60 -15.64 -26.23
N TYR A 50 16.60 -15.51 -27.10
CA TYR A 50 16.59 -14.57 -28.23
C TYR A 50 16.27 -15.24 -29.57
N SER A 51 15.71 -16.46 -29.52
CA SER A 51 15.21 -17.18 -30.68
C SER A 51 13.69 -16.95 -30.80
N GLU A 52 13.22 -16.42 -31.92
CA GLU A 52 11.79 -16.12 -32.19
C GLU A 52 10.84 -17.33 -32.06
N SER A 53 11.39 -18.54 -31.97
CA SER A 53 10.67 -19.81 -32.10
C SER A 53 10.57 -20.64 -30.80
N TYR A 54 10.81 -20.07 -29.61
CA TYR A 54 10.83 -20.84 -28.35
C TYR A 54 9.90 -20.22 -27.29
N THR A 55 9.05 -21.04 -26.67
CA THR A 55 8.02 -20.58 -25.72
C THR A 55 8.64 -20.15 -24.37
N ALA A 56 8.27 -18.97 -23.88
CA ALA A 56 8.76 -18.37 -22.63
C ALA A 56 8.66 -19.31 -21.40
N ASP A 57 7.66 -20.18 -21.40
CA ASP A 57 7.32 -21.09 -20.29
C ASP A 57 8.35 -22.20 -20.05
N ILE A 58 9.06 -22.64 -21.10
CA ILE A 58 10.14 -23.64 -20.99
C ILE A 58 11.44 -23.01 -20.47
N ASN A 59 11.67 -21.73 -20.79
CA ASN A 59 12.88 -21.03 -20.38
C ASN A 59 12.89 -20.77 -18.87
N ASN A 60 11.75 -20.35 -18.30
CA ASN A 60 11.61 -20.11 -16.87
C ASN A 60 11.81 -21.36 -16.02
N LYS A 61 11.26 -22.52 -16.45
CA LYS A 61 11.45 -23.79 -15.74
C LYS A 61 12.90 -24.26 -15.73
N ASN A 62 13.61 -24.10 -16.84
CA ASN A 62 15.02 -24.47 -16.93
C ASN A 62 15.91 -23.54 -16.10
N ILE A 63 15.69 -22.22 -16.14
CA ILE A 63 16.46 -21.24 -15.37
C ILE A 63 16.24 -21.46 -13.86
N LEU A 64 15.00 -21.67 -13.41
CA LEU A 64 14.68 -21.98 -12.01
C LEU A 64 15.32 -23.30 -11.54
N PHE A 65 15.27 -24.33 -12.38
CA PHE A 65 15.94 -25.60 -12.09
C PHE A 65 17.45 -25.41 -11.92
N ILE A 66 18.09 -24.70 -12.86
CA ILE A 66 19.54 -24.46 -12.83
C ILE A 66 19.92 -23.59 -11.63
N ALA A 67 19.17 -22.52 -11.33
CA ALA A 67 19.40 -21.69 -10.15
C ALA A 67 19.35 -22.51 -8.85
N SER A 68 18.38 -23.42 -8.73
CA SER A 68 18.27 -24.31 -7.57
C SER A 68 19.45 -25.28 -7.44
N GLU A 69 19.93 -25.85 -8.56
CA GLU A 69 21.03 -26.82 -8.57
C GLU A 69 22.40 -26.16 -8.35
N VAL A 70 22.57 -24.93 -8.84
CA VAL A 70 23.80 -24.15 -8.65
C VAL A 70 23.88 -23.60 -7.21
N GLN A 71 22.76 -23.18 -6.61
CA GLN A 71 22.72 -22.76 -5.19
C GLN A 71 23.12 -23.89 -4.22
N LYS A 72 22.68 -25.13 -4.47
CA LYS A 72 23.06 -26.30 -3.65
C LYS A 72 24.57 -26.55 -3.62
N ARG A 73 25.33 -26.02 -4.59
CA ARG A 73 26.77 -26.25 -4.77
C ARG A 73 27.64 -25.12 -4.23
N VAL A 74 27.05 -24.06 -3.66
CA VAL A 74 27.81 -22.97 -3.01
C VAL A 74 28.72 -23.49 -1.89
N THR A 75 28.35 -24.59 -1.25
CA THR A 75 29.12 -25.23 -0.17
C THR A 75 30.30 -26.08 -0.66
N SER A 76 30.42 -26.34 -1.97
CA SER A 76 31.44 -27.24 -2.54
C SER A 76 32.82 -26.58 -2.75
N GLY A 77 33.01 -25.33 -2.29
CA GLY A 77 34.22 -24.54 -2.50
C GLY A 77 34.24 -23.79 -3.85
N PRO A 78 35.06 -22.73 -3.97
CA PRO A 78 35.07 -21.90 -5.17
C PRO A 78 35.81 -22.60 -6.33
N SER A 79 35.28 -22.48 -7.55
CA SER A 79 35.94 -22.92 -8.79
C SER A 79 35.65 -21.94 -9.91
N VAL A 80 36.53 -21.84 -10.90
CA VAL A 80 36.37 -20.95 -12.07
C VAL A 80 35.04 -21.21 -12.77
N ALA A 81 34.67 -22.49 -12.96
CA ALA A 81 33.42 -22.86 -13.61
C ALA A 81 32.18 -22.43 -12.82
N LEU A 82 32.21 -22.50 -11.48
CA LEU A 82 31.09 -22.08 -10.64
C LEU A 82 30.94 -20.56 -10.62
N ILE A 83 32.06 -19.83 -10.56
CA ILE A 83 32.09 -18.37 -10.65
C ILE A 83 31.47 -17.90 -11.97
N GLN A 84 31.93 -18.48 -13.09
CA GLN A 84 31.39 -18.16 -14.42
C GLN A 84 29.90 -18.51 -14.52
N THR A 85 29.45 -19.62 -13.92
CA THR A 85 28.03 -20.00 -13.91
C THR A 85 27.17 -18.97 -13.17
N PHE A 86 27.62 -18.48 -12.01
CA PHE A 86 26.92 -17.42 -11.28
C PHE A 86 26.94 -16.07 -12.00
N LEU A 87 28.04 -15.73 -12.70
CA LEU A 87 28.08 -14.55 -13.56
C LEU A 87 27.03 -14.64 -14.68
N ILE A 88 26.93 -15.80 -15.36
CA ILE A 88 25.94 -16.00 -16.43
C ILE A 88 24.51 -15.96 -15.88
N LEU A 89 24.22 -16.62 -14.75
CA LEU A 89 22.90 -16.54 -14.09
C LEU A 89 22.52 -15.12 -13.68
N SER A 90 23.51 -14.34 -13.22
CA SER A 90 23.30 -12.95 -12.87
C SER A 90 22.78 -12.14 -14.06
N LEU A 91 23.30 -12.42 -15.25
CA LEU A 91 22.93 -11.75 -16.49
C LEU A 91 21.59 -12.20 -17.04
N CYS A 92 21.27 -13.49 -16.93
CA CYS A 92 19.92 -13.99 -17.21
C CYS A 92 18.90 -13.16 -16.43
N ASN A 93 19.13 -13.07 -15.12
CA ASN A 93 18.22 -12.42 -14.19
C ASN A 93 18.13 -10.91 -14.46
N TRP A 94 19.21 -10.23 -14.85
CA TRP A 94 19.11 -8.83 -15.29
C TRP A 94 18.28 -8.69 -16.55
N GLY A 95 18.50 -9.55 -17.55
CA GLY A 95 17.69 -9.53 -18.77
C GLY A 95 16.21 -9.79 -18.47
N ASP A 96 15.88 -10.57 -17.43
CA ASP A 96 14.51 -10.90 -17.00
C ASP A 96 13.88 -9.85 -16.07
N GLY A 97 14.57 -8.74 -15.78
CA GLY A 97 14.10 -7.74 -14.81
C GLY A 97 14.20 -8.18 -13.34
N ASP A 98 14.74 -9.37 -13.06
CA ASP A 98 14.99 -9.91 -11.72
C ASP A 98 16.31 -9.37 -11.14
N GLY A 99 16.34 -8.06 -10.89
CA GLY A 99 17.51 -7.34 -10.40
C GLY A 99 18.02 -7.85 -9.04
N PHE A 100 17.14 -8.41 -8.19
CA PHE A 100 17.53 -8.94 -6.89
C PHE A 100 18.36 -10.21 -7.01
N ASN A 101 17.85 -11.22 -7.74
CA ASN A 101 18.61 -12.45 -7.92
C ASN A 101 19.84 -12.23 -8.79
N ALA A 102 19.77 -11.30 -9.75
CA ALA A 102 20.93 -10.86 -10.52
C ALA A 102 22.05 -10.35 -9.59
N TRP A 103 21.72 -9.43 -8.69
CA TRP A 103 22.66 -8.88 -7.72
C TRP A 103 23.22 -9.93 -6.76
N MET A 104 22.36 -10.84 -6.27
CA MET A 104 22.77 -11.93 -5.37
C MET A 104 23.76 -12.89 -6.05
N HIS A 105 23.46 -13.35 -7.27
CA HIS A 105 24.34 -14.25 -8.00
C HIS A 105 25.68 -13.60 -8.33
N CYS A 106 25.69 -12.33 -8.74
CA CYS A 106 26.95 -11.62 -8.97
C CYS A 106 27.77 -11.47 -7.68
N GLY A 107 27.11 -11.17 -6.55
CA GLY A 107 27.77 -11.09 -5.25
C GLY A 107 28.39 -12.41 -4.81
N ILE A 108 27.73 -13.54 -5.09
CA ILE A 108 28.27 -14.88 -4.84
C ILE A 108 29.49 -15.15 -5.73
N ALA A 109 29.40 -14.87 -7.04
CA ALA A 109 30.52 -15.03 -7.97
C ALA A 109 31.76 -14.22 -7.53
N THR A 110 31.52 -12.97 -7.13
CA THR A 110 32.57 -12.04 -6.67
C THR A 110 33.26 -12.55 -5.41
N ARG A 111 32.49 -13.02 -4.41
CA ARG A 111 33.05 -13.60 -3.18
C ARG A 111 33.80 -14.90 -3.42
N MET A 112 33.33 -15.75 -4.34
CA MET A 112 34.03 -16.98 -4.72
C MET A 112 35.37 -16.67 -5.43
N ALA A 113 35.39 -15.65 -6.29
CA ALA A 113 36.60 -15.19 -6.96
C ALA A 113 37.62 -14.61 -5.97
N GLN A 114 37.18 -13.83 -4.98
CA GLN A 114 38.02 -13.39 -3.86
C GLN A 114 38.54 -14.59 -3.05
N GLY A 115 37.67 -15.57 -2.80
CA GLY A 115 38.03 -16.85 -2.19
C GLY A 115 39.20 -17.53 -2.91
N LEU A 116 39.14 -17.67 -4.25
CA LEU A 116 40.22 -18.25 -5.05
C LEU A 116 41.55 -17.48 -4.93
N LEU A 117 41.49 -16.14 -4.90
CA LEU A 117 42.68 -15.31 -4.70
C LEU A 117 43.29 -15.48 -3.30
N SER A 118 42.47 -15.85 -2.30
CA SER A 118 42.90 -16.02 -0.91
C SER A 118 43.32 -17.46 -0.55
N THR A 119 42.74 -18.49 -1.19
CA THR A 119 42.98 -19.91 -0.86
C THR A 119 43.99 -20.58 -1.80
N GLY A 120 44.14 -20.10 -3.04
CA GLY A 120 45.32 -20.35 -3.87
C GLY A 120 46.32 -19.22 -3.68
N PHE A 121 47.61 -19.49 -3.83
CA PHE A 121 48.71 -18.50 -3.89
C PHE A 121 49.42 -18.09 -2.59
N ALA A 122 49.15 -18.73 -1.45
CA ALA A 122 49.96 -18.54 -0.24
C ALA A 122 51.25 -19.41 -0.17
N SER A 123 51.61 -20.20 -1.20
CA SER A 123 52.78 -21.10 -1.12
C SER A 123 53.88 -20.92 -2.18
N CYS A 124 53.80 -19.98 -3.12
CA CYS A 124 54.99 -19.65 -3.92
C CYS A 124 54.86 -18.29 -4.59
N GLY A 125 55.88 -17.43 -4.46
CA GLY A 125 55.92 -16.07 -4.96
C GLY A 125 55.98 -15.91 -6.48
N LYS A 126 54.97 -16.41 -7.21
CA LYS A 126 54.75 -16.11 -8.64
C LYS A 126 53.25 -15.96 -8.92
N ARG A 127 52.72 -14.73 -8.81
CA ARG A 127 51.33 -14.36 -9.20
C ARG A 127 51.12 -14.32 -10.73
N GLU A 128 52.12 -14.71 -11.53
CA GLU A 128 52.04 -14.82 -13.00
C GLU A 128 51.55 -16.21 -13.49
N THR A 129 51.34 -17.19 -12.62
CA THR A 129 50.95 -18.57 -12.98
C THR A 129 49.44 -18.78 -13.17
N LEU A 130 48.62 -17.74 -13.05
CA LEU A 130 47.20 -17.82 -13.42
C LEU A 130 47.08 -18.13 -14.91
N SER A 131 46.21 -19.08 -15.25
CA SER A 131 45.77 -19.27 -16.63
C SER A 131 45.08 -18.01 -17.14
N GLU A 132 45.13 -17.78 -18.45
CA GLU A 132 44.45 -16.63 -19.06
C GLU A 132 42.93 -16.65 -18.77
N LEU A 133 42.33 -17.84 -18.66
CA LEU A 133 40.92 -18.01 -18.30
C LEU A 133 40.61 -17.48 -16.89
N GLU A 134 41.49 -17.74 -15.92
CA GLU A 134 41.34 -17.23 -14.55
C GLU A 134 41.50 -15.72 -14.50
N LYS A 135 42.51 -15.16 -15.18
CA LYS A 135 42.73 -13.70 -15.26
C LYS A 135 41.51 -12.97 -15.83
N ARG A 136 40.90 -13.50 -16.89
CA ARG A 136 39.69 -12.94 -17.52
C ARG A 136 38.46 -13.01 -16.62
N THR A 137 38.30 -14.13 -15.90
CA THR A 137 37.22 -14.31 -14.94
C THR A 137 37.33 -13.31 -13.79
N LEU A 138 38.56 -13.09 -13.29
CA LEU A 138 38.83 -12.09 -12.26
C LEU A 138 38.56 -10.66 -12.74
N TRP A 139 39.00 -10.29 -13.95
CA TRP A 139 38.68 -8.98 -14.54
C TRP A 139 37.18 -8.77 -14.74
N THR A 140 36.43 -9.84 -15.01
CA THR A 140 34.96 -9.78 -15.13
C THR A 140 34.31 -9.55 -13.77
N CYS A 141 34.69 -10.32 -12.74
CA CYS A 141 34.21 -10.08 -11.38
C CYS A 141 34.58 -8.67 -10.88
N PHE A 142 35.77 -8.18 -11.23
CA PHE A 142 36.19 -6.81 -10.91
C PHE A 142 35.24 -5.77 -11.53
N LYS A 143 34.95 -5.87 -12.84
CA LYS A 143 34.02 -4.94 -13.52
C LYS A 143 32.64 -4.98 -12.87
N MET A 144 32.10 -6.18 -12.63
CA MET A 144 30.76 -6.34 -12.07
C MET A 144 30.67 -5.86 -10.63
N ASP A 145 31.70 -6.09 -9.80
CA ASP A 145 31.75 -5.56 -8.44
C ASP A 145 31.65 -4.02 -8.43
N ARG A 146 32.29 -3.33 -9.39
CA ARG A 146 32.26 -1.86 -9.49
C ARG A 146 30.96 -1.30 -10.05
N LEU A 147 30.37 -1.98 -11.02
CA LEU A 147 29.06 -1.59 -11.57
C LEU A 147 27.92 -1.79 -10.53
N LEU A 148 28.09 -2.71 -9.56
CA LEU A 148 27.04 -3.06 -8.59
C LEU A 148 27.20 -2.45 -7.19
N SER A 149 28.32 -1.83 -6.88
CA SER A 149 28.60 -1.27 -5.54
C SER A 149 27.91 0.08 -5.28
N CYS A 150 26.79 0.36 -5.93
CA CYS A 150 26.16 1.68 -6.05
C CYS A 150 25.17 2.04 -4.92
N GLY A 151 25.41 1.61 -3.67
CA GLY A 151 24.56 1.97 -2.54
C GLY A 151 24.87 1.23 -1.23
N LYS A 152 25.02 1.99 -0.14
CA LYS A 152 25.55 1.61 1.19
C LYS A 152 27.06 1.32 1.20
N ARG A 153 27.68 1.47 2.39
CA ARG A 153 29.11 1.22 2.69
C ARG A 153 29.49 -0.26 2.41
N ARG A 154 29.54 -0.64 1.14
CA ARG A 154 30.12 -1.88 0.68
C ARG A 154 31.53 -1.56 0.23
N GLN A 155 32.51 -2.03 0.99
CA GLN A 155 33.89 -2.02 0.56
C GLN A 155 33.99 -2.87 -0.70
N ALA A 156 34.70 -2.36 -1.71
CA ALA A 156 34.96 -3.13 -2.92
C ALA A 156 35.65 -4.45 -2.57
N MET A 157 35.20 -5.56 -3.17
CA MET A 157 35.64 -6.90 -2.78
C MET A 157 37.07 -7.20 -3.27
N PHE A 158 37.50 -6.52 -4.32
CA PHE A 158 38.88 -6.54 -4.82
C PHE A 158 39.58 -5.21 -4.49
N SER A 159 40.81 -5.24 -4.02
CA SER A 159 41.66 -4.06 -4.02
C SER A 159 42.29 -3.86 -5.40
N ASP A 160 42.72 -2.63 -5.71
CA ASP A 160 43.53 -2.38 -6.90
C ASP A 160 44.83 -3.22 -6.91
N GLY A 161 45.32 -3.60 -5.72
CA GLY A 161 46.47 -4.48 -5.54
C GLY A 161 46.18 -5.97 -5.76
N ASP A 162 44.93 -6.38 -5.85
CA ASP A 162 44.58 -7.76 -6.18
C ASP A 162 44.60 -8.01 -7.70
N MET A 163 44.69 -6.95 -8.51
CA MET A 163 44.60 -6.97 -9.98
C MET A 163 45.93 -6.56 -10.66
N HIS A 164 47.07 -7.08 -10.19
CA HIS A 164 48.42 -6.73 -10.69
C HIS A 164 48.88 -7.49 -11.95
N PHE A 165 48.04 -8.34 -12.55
CA PHE A 165 48.38 -9.07 -13.79
C PHE A 165 47.90 -8.31 -15.03
N SER A 166 48.60 -8.52 -16.16
CA SER A 166 48.43 -7.75 -17.40
C SER A 166 46.99 -7.66 -17.89
N LEU A 167 46.64 -6.49 -18.42
CA LEU A 167 45.37 -6.28 -19.11
C LEU A 167 45.36 -7.02 -20.45
N PRO A 168 44.19 -7.50 -20.91
CA PRO A 168 43.99 -7.84 -22.33
C PRO A 168 44.18 -6.56 -23.15
N VAL A 169 45.08 -6.57 -24.14
CA VAL A 169 45.54 -5.31 -24.78
C VAL A 169 44.46 -4.70 -25.70
N ASN A 170 43.54 -5.50 -26.24
CA ASN A 170 42.38 -5.03 -27.00
C ASN A 170 41.22 -6.05 -27.00
N ASP A 171 40.05 -5.64 -27.47
CA ASP A 171 38.84 -6.45 -27.49
C ASP A 171 39.06 -7.77 -28.27
N THR A 172 39.76 -7.74 -29.41
CA THR A 172 40.03 -8.93 -30.24
C THR A 172 40.86 -10.00 -29.52
N GLN A 173 41.94 -9.62 -28.84
CA GLN A 173 42.79 -10.55 -28.10
C GLN A 173 42.06 -11.16 -26.89
N PHE A 174 41.21 -10.35 -26.24
CA PHE A 174 40.33 -10.83 -25.19
C PHE A 174 39.32 -11.86 -25.71
N LEU A 175 38.74 -11.64 -26.89
CA LEU A 175 37.77 -12.56 -27.51
C LEU A 175 38.38 -13.91 -27.93
N PHE A 176 39.61 -13.91 -28.46
CA PHE A 176 40.23 -15.07 -29.12
C PHE A 176 41.29 -15.81 -28.28
N GLY A 177 41.28 -15.66 -26.96
CA GLY A 177 42.16 -16.48 -26.11
C GLY A 177 43.66 -16.16 -26.23
N GLN A 178 44.04 -15.10 -26.93
CA GLN A 178 45.44 -14.82 -27.24
C GLN A 178 46.19 -14.29 -26.00
N SER A 179 47.43 -14.74 -25.82
CA SER A 179 48.32 -14.23 -24.78
C SER A 179 48.61 -12.74 -25.02
N PRO A 180 48.36 -11.86 -24.04
CA PRO A 180 48.60 -10.43 -24.22
C PRO A 180 50.10 -10.16 -24.38
N GLN A 181 50.48 -9.26 -25.31
CA GLN A 181 51.80 -8.62 -25.24
C GLN A 181 51.81 -7.76 -23.97
N ALA A 182 52.80 -7.95 -23.09
CA ALA A 182 52.87 -7.29 -21.79
C ALA A 182 52.94 -5.76 -21.95
N ALA A 183 51.80 -5.08 -21.82
CA ALA A 183 51.73 -3.64 -21.67
C ALA A 183 51.43 -3.32 -20.20
N PRO A 184 52.25 -2.50 -19.51
CA PRO A 184 51.95 -2.04 -18.16
C PRO A 184 50.64 -1.27 -18.12
N ILE A 185 49.95 -1.32 -16.99
CA ILE A 185 48.62 -0.72 -16.75
C ILE A 185 48.64 0.83 -16.82
N ASP A 186 49.82 1.45 -16.78
CA ASP A 186 50.02 2.90 -16.54
C ASP A 186 50.65 3.66 -17.72
N ASP A 187 50.49 3.16 -18.95
CA ASP A 187 51.12 3.78 -20.12
C ASP A 187 50.37 5.04 -20.57
N SER A 188 50.70 6.16 -19.94
CA SER A 188 50.08 7.49 -20.07
C SER A 188 50.21 8.18 -21.45
N LEU A 189 50.79 7.52 -22.46
CA LEU A 189 51.10 8.12 -23.76
C LEU A 189 50.37 7.49 -24.96
N LYS A 190 49.53 6.47 -24.77
CA LYS A 190 48.78 5.84 -25.86
C LYS A 190 47.38 6.48 -26.01
N VAL A 191 47.01 6.85 -27.25
CA VAL A 191 45.62 7.20 -27.59
C VAL A 191 44.83 5.92 -27.85
N TYR A 192 43.73 5.72 -27.13
CA TYR A 192 42.88 4.53 -27.23
C TYR A 192 41.69 4.75 -28.18
N GLY A 193 41.45 3.79 -29.07
CA GLY A 193 40.44 3.86 -30.12
C GLY A 193 39.24 2.93 -29.90
N SER A 194 38.47 2.70 -30.98
CA SER A 194 37.24 1.89 -30.98
C SER A 194 37.45 0.38 -30.79
N ASP A 195 38.69 -0.10 -30.64
CA ASP A 195 38.99 -1.51 -30.36
C ASP A 195 39.49 -1.73 -28.92
N ASP A 196 39.58 -0.65 -28.12
CA ASP A 196 40.17 -0.64 -26.78
C ASP A 196 39.13 -0.45 -25.67
N HIS A 197 37.85 -0.74 -25.93
CA HIS A 197 36.73 -0.49 -25.01
C HIS A 197 36.94 -1.13 -23.64
N LEU A 198 37.45 -2.36 -23.60
CA LEU A 198 37.67 -3.08 -22.36
C LEU A 198 38.70 -2.38 -21.47
N VAL A 199 39.81 -1.95 -22.04
CA VAL A 199 40.89 -1.24 -21.33
C VAL A 199 40.38 0.09 -20.80
N LEU A 200 39.68 0.85 -21.66
CA LEU A 200 39.08 2.13 -21.29
C LEU A 200 38.08 1.97 -20.13
N LEU A 201 37.20 0.98 -20.22
CA LEU A 201 36.19 0.74 -19.19
C LEU A 201 36.82 0.31 -17.85
N ILE A 202 37.86 -0.53 -17.87
CA ILE A 202 38.57 -0.95 -16.65
C ILE A 202 39.28 0.25 -16.00
N GLN A 203 40.01 1.06 -16.77
CA GLN A 203 40.66 2.27 -16.27
C GLN A 203 39.65 3.24 -15.67
N GLY A 204 38.53 3.48 -16.36
CA GLY A 204 37.46 4.33 -15.87
C GLY A 204 36.83 3.80 -14.58
N LEU A 205 36.54 2.50 -14.49
CA LEU A 205 35.94 1.89 -13.30
C LEU A 205 36.87 1.94 -12.07
N ARG A 206 38.19 1.93 -12.26
CA ARG A 206 39.15 2.16 -11.17
C ARG A 206 39.07 3.59 -10.64
N ILE A 207 39.01 4.57 -11.53
CA ILE A 207 38.84 5.98 -11.16
C ILE A 207 37.50 6.17 -10.44
N TRP A 208 36.41 5.69 -11.02
CA TRP A 208 35.07 5.70 -10.40
C TRP A 208 35.10 5.08 -9.02
N SER A 209 35.78 3.94 -8.85
CA SER A 209 35.87 3.30 -7.55
C SER A 209 36.54 4.16 -6.50
N ARG A 210 37.64 4.84 -6.85
CA ARG A 210 38.33 5.74 -5.92
C ARG A 210 37.42 6.90 -5.51
N VAL A 211 36.72 7.50 -6.48
CA VAL A 211 35.73 8.56 -6.25
C VAL A 211 34.61 8.07 -5.34
N HIS A 212 33.98 6.94 -5.68
CA HIS A 212 32.86 6.37 -4.94
C HIS A 212 33.26 5.99 -3.51
N THR A 213 34.42 5.33 -3.33
CA THR A 213 34.94 4.97 -2.00
C THR A 213 35.19 6.22 -1.16
N TRP A 214 35.90 7.22 -1.70
CA TRP A 214 36.17 8.46 -0.99
C TRP A 214 34.88 9.12 -0.49
N ILE A 215 33.83 9.15 -1.32
CA ILE A 215 32.52 9.68 -0.94
C ILE A 215 31.82 8.81 0.11
N ALA A 216 31.80 7.49 -0.08
CA ALA A 216 31.14 6.56 0.84
C ALA A 216 31.78 6.55 2.25
N GLU A 217 33.07 6.86 2.33
CA GLU A 217 33.83 7.04 3.58
C GLU A 217 33.60 8.41 4.24
N GLY A 218 32.84 9.30 3.61
CA GLY A 218 32.44 10.60 4.15
C GLY A 218 32.95 11.79 3.35
N GLY A 219 33.70 11.58 2.26
CA GLY A 219 34.20 12.62 1.35
C GLY A 219 34.84 13.78 2.09
N ARG A 220 34.38 15.00 1.80
CA ARG A 220 34.83 16.23 2.49
C ARG A 220 34.55 16.28 3.99
N ARG A 221 33.69 15.40 4.52
CA ARG A 221 33.29 15.35 5.93
C ARG A 221 34.22 14.47 6.76
N GLN A 222 35.20 13.79 6.16
CA GLN A 222 36.19 13.03 6.90
C GLN A 222 37.10 13.95 7.76
N PRO A 223 37.62 13.47 8.90
CA PRO A 223 38.56 14.24 9.72
C PRO A 223 39.77 14.74 8.92
N GLY A 224 40.12 16.03 9.05
CA GLY A 224 41.26 16.64 8.36
C GLY A 224 41.00 17.10 6.91
N MET A 225 39.85 16.78 6.31
CA MET A 225 39.53 17.20 4.93
C MET A 225 39.18 18.68 4.77
N THR A 226 39.10 19.43 5.88
CA THR A 226 38.91 20.89 5.87
C THR A 226 40.20 21.69 5.94
N GLU A 227 41.36 21.02 6.10
CA GLU A 227 42.66 21.68 6.13
C GLU A 227 43.01 22.31 4.77
N PRO A 228 43.81 23.40 4.73
CA PRO A 228 44.19 24.07 3.48
C PRO A 228 44.79 23.14 2.41
N GLU A 229 45.52 22.11 2.82
CA GLU A 229 46.18 21.14 1.95
C GLU A 229 45.18 20.18 1.29
N GLN A 230 44.02 19.95 1.92
CA GLN A 230 42.98 19.03 1.46
C GLN A 230 41.81 19.73 0.75
N CYS A 231 41.85 21.06 0.66
CA CYS A 231 40.85 21.83 -0.07
C CYS A 231 40.83 21.45 -1.57
N PRO A 232 39.65 21.48 -2.22
CA PRO A 232 39.49 21.00 -3.60
C PRO A 232 40.16 21.93 -4.65
N PHE A 233 40.56 23.13 -4.27
CA PHE A 233 41.32 24.07 -5.10
C PHE A 233 42.85 24.01 -4.85
N ASN A 234 43.31 23.10 -3.99
CA ASN A 234 44.72 22.75 -3.86
C ASN A 234 45.04 21.60 -4.82
N GLU A 235 46.02 21.75 -5.71
CA GLU A 235 46.38 20.76 -6.72
C GLU A 235 46.84 19.41 -6.12
N THR A 236 47.31 19.41 -4.88
CA THR A 236 47.84 18.22 -4.21
C THR A 236 46.81 17.45 -3.37
N SER A 237 45.59 17.97 -3.22
CA SER A 237 44.52 17.32 -2.45
C SER A 237 44.06 16.03 -3.11
N ASP A 238 43.49 15.12 -2.31
CA ASP A 238 42.99 13.84 -2.83
C ASP A 238 41.85 14.04 -3.85
N TRP A 239 41.01 15.05 -3.63
CA TRP A 239 39.96 15.43 -4.59
C TRP A 239 40.57 15.90 -5.93
N SER A 240 41.56 16.80 -5.89
CA SER A 240 42.21 17.33 -7.10
C SER A 240 42.91 16.24 -7.89
N LYS A 241 43.60 15.32 -7.21
CA LYS A 241 44.23 14.16 -7.86
C LYS A 241 43.20 13.28 -8.57
N MET A 242 42.08 12.96 -7.91
CA MET A 242 41.01 12.16 -8.54
C MET A 242 40.40 12.86 -9.76
N LYS A 243 40.16 14.18 -9.67
CA LYS A 243 39.65 14.96 -10.81
C LYS A 243 40.66 15.04 -11.96
N GLN A 244 41.94 15.23 -11.67
CA GLN A 244 43.01 15.23 -12.68
C GLN A 244 43.15 13.86 -13.36
N ASP A 245 43.12 12.76 -12.60
CA ASP A 245 43.17 11.40 -13.14
C ASP A 245 41.99 11.14 -14.08
N LEU A 246 40.78 11.57 -13.71
CA LEU A 246 39.58 11.47 -14.54
C LEU A 246 39.72 12.27 -15.85
N ILE A 247 40.25 13.49 -15.79
CA ILE A 247 40.47 14.35 -16.97
C ILE A 247 41.55 13.75 -17.88
N LYS A 248 42.66 13.27 -17.31
CA LYS A 248 43.73 12.60 -18.08
C LYS A 248 43.20 11.36 -18.81
N TRP A 249 42.40 10.54 -18.13
CA TRP A 249 41.75 9.38 -18.74
C TRP A 249 40.76 9.78 -19.85
N ARG A 250 40.06 10.90 -19.70
CA ARG A 250 39.20 11.43 -20.78
C ARG A 250 40.02 11.96 -21.96
N GLN A 251 41.21 12.50 -21.72
CA GLN A 251 42.09 13.03 -22.75
C GLN A 251 42.78 11.92 -23.55
N SER A 252 43.11 10.78 -22.93
CA SER A 252 43.73 9.62 -23.62
C SER A 252 42.79 8.88 -24.58
N GLN A 253 41.49 9.20 -24.57
CA GLN A 253 40.50 8.66 -25.50
C GLN A 253 40.57 9.39 -26.86
N ASP A 254 40.44 8.65 -27.96
CA ASP A 254 40.20 9.22 -29.28
C ASP A 254 38.90 10.06 -29.31
N ALA A 255 38.80 11.03 -30.23
CA ALA A 255 37.60 11.86 -30.37
C ALA A 255 36.33 11.05 -30.65
N LEU A 256 36.45 9.91 -31.35
CA LEU A 256 35.36 8.98 -31.62
C LEU A 256 34.76 8.37 -30.35
N MET A 257 35.52 8.31 -29.25
CA MET A 257 35.09 7.70 -27.98
C MET A 257 34.41 8.68 -27.02
N LYS A 258 34.26 9.95 -27.42
CA LYS A 258 33.75 11.02 -26.55
C LYS A 258 32.34 11.45 -26.95
N TYR A 259 31.38 11.24 -26.07
CA TYR A 259 30.08 11.93 -26.11
C TYR A 259 30.21 13.37 -25.58
N PRO A 260 29.44 14.36 -26.05
CA PRO A 260 28.56 14.33 -27.23
C PRO A 260 29.30 14.58 -28.56
N ALA A 261 30.64 14.71 -28.55
CA ALA A 261 31.45 15.00 -29.74
C ALA A 261 31.22 13.97 -30.87
N THR A 262 30.98 12.72 -30.50
CA THR A 262 30.52 11.66 -31.40
C THR A 262 29.15 11.15 -30.95
N LYS A 263 28.20 11.05 -31.88
CA LYS A 263 26.83 10.56 -31.60
C LYS A 263 26.80 9.06 -31.34
N VAL A 264 25.89 8.63 -30.47
CA VAL A 264 25.65 7.20 -30.15
C VAL A 264 25.36 6.38 -31.41
N SER A 265 24.63 6.94 -32.38
CA SER A 265 24.27 6.27 -33.64
C SER A 265 25.47 5.78 -34.45
N VAL A 266 26.63 6.43 -34.35
CA VAL A 266 27.87 6.02 -35.05
C VAL A 266 28.39 4.69 -34.50
N HIS A 267 28.27 4.49 -33.18
CA HIS A 267 28.67 3.27 -32.50
C HIS A 267 27.59 2.19 -32.58
N ALA A 268 26.30 2.56 -32.64
CA ALA A 268 25.19 1.63 -32.85
C ALA A 268 25.32 0.86 -34.17
N GLN A 269 25.71 1.54 -35.25
CA GLN A 269 25.97 0.92 -36.57
C GLN A 269 27.07 -0.16 -36.54
N ARG A 270 27.94 -0.13 -35.53
CA ARG A 270 29.03 -1.10 -35.32
C ARG A 270 28.73 -2.11 -34.22
N GLY A 271 27.54 -2.07 -33.61
CA GLY A 271 27.19 -2.91 -32.46
C GLY A 271 27.97 -2.54 -31.19
N GLN A 272 28.42 -1.29 -31.07
CA GLN A 272 29.29 -0.82 -29.97
C GLN A 272 28.63 0.23 -29.06
N ALA A 273 27.35 0.56 -29.29
CA ALA A 273 26.64 1.63 -28.58
C ALA A 273 26.66 1.47 -27.06
N GLU A 274 26.46 0.26 -26.54
CA GLU A 274 26.44 0.01 -25.09
C GLU A 274 27.80 0.26 -24.43
N ARG A 275 28.88 -0.21 -25.06
CA ARG A 275 30.26 -0.01 -24.57
C ARG A 275 30.62 1.47 -24.55
N PHE A 276 30.27 2.17 -25.64
CA PHE A 276 30.40 3.62 -25.73
C PHE A 276 29.59 4.33 -24.63
N GLY A 277 28.36 3.87 -24.38
CA GLY A 277 27.49 4.36 -23.32
C GLY A 277 28.14 4.24 -21.93
N TYR A 278 28.61 3.05 -21.54
CA TYR A 278 29.23 2.84 -20.23
C TYR A 278 30.49 3.67 -20.02
N ILE A 279 31.38 3.77 -21.02
CA ILE A 279 32.61 4.59 -20.91
C ILE A 279 32.25 6.04 -20.62
N ASN A 280 31.26 6.59 -21.32
CA ASN A 280 30.84 7.98 -21.12
C ASN A 280 30.06 8.17 -19.81
N LEU A 281 29.19 7.23 -19.43
CA LEU A 281 28.51 7.26 -18.13
C LEU A 281 29.49 7.25 -16.96
N VAL A 282 30.52 6.39 -17.00
CA VAL A 282 31.58 6.35 -15.98
C VAL A 282 32.29 7.69 -15.83
N TYR A 283 32.58 8.37 -16.95
CA TYR A 283 33.16 9.70 -16.93
C TYR A 283 32.25 10.71 -16.23
N TYR A 284 31.02 10.86 -16.72
CA TYR A 284 30.10 11.88 -16.23
C TYR A 284 29.64 11.63 -14.79
N VAL A 285 29.35 10.38 -14.43
CA VAL A 285 28.95 10.08 -13.05
C VAL A 285 30.09 10.32 -12.06
N SER A 286 31.34 10.03 -12.45
CA SER A 286 32.52 10.34 -11.61
C SER A 286 32.68 11.85 -11.42
N LEU A 287 32.52 12.63 -12.49
CA LEU A 287 32.60 14.09 -12.44
C LEU A 287 31.47 14.67 -11.57
N LEU A 288 30.23 14.22 -11.79
CA LEU A 288 29.06 14.60 -11.01
C LEU A 288 29.28 14.33 -9.52
N PHE A 289 29.75 13.13 -9.17
CA PHE A 289 30.00 12.70 -7.79
C PHE A 289 31.09 13.54 -7.10
N LEU A 290 32.18 13.85 -7.80
CA LEU A 290 33.24 14.73 -7.29
C LEU A 290 32.74 16.16 -7.06
N CYS A 291 31.99 16.71 -8.02
CA CYS A 291 31.54 18.09 -7.97
C CYS A 291 30.45 18.30 -6.91
N ARG A 292 29.53 17.34 -6.73
CA ARG A 292 28.41 17.48 -5.81
C ARG A 292 28.80 17.60 -4.35
N GLU A 293 29.97 17.09 -3.95
CA GLU A 293 30.34 17.05 -2.52
C GLU A 293 30.44 18.43 -1.88
N PHE A 294 30.70 19.45 -2.69
CA PHE A 294 30.84 20.82 -2.22
C PHE A 294 29.59 21.66 -2.45
N ILE A 295 28.49 21.04 -2.90
CA ILE A 295 27.20 21.68 -3.08
C ILE A 295 26.31 21.36 -1.86
N PRO A 296 25.66 22.37 -1.24
CA PRO A 296 24.74 22.15 -0.14
C PRO A 296 23.51 21.36 -0.60
N PHE A 297 22.84 20.68 0.34
CA PHE A 297 21.60 19.97 0.02
C PHE A 297 20.40 20.92 -0.05
N SER A 298 20.45 22.03 0.70
CA SER A 298 19.43 23.09 0.68
C SER A 298 20.14 24.46 0.66
N PRO A 299 20.33 25.06 -0.52
CA PRO A 299 20.92 26.38 -0.62
C PRO A 299 19.89 27.44 -0.22
N VAL A 300 20.38 28.60 0.24
CA VAL A 300 19.53 29.80 0.38
C VAL A 300 19.53 30.51 -0.97
N ASP A 301 18.35 30.80 -1.53
CA ASP A 301 18.12 31.24 -2.92
C ASP A 301 18.90 32.48 -3.39
N GLU A 302 19.51 33.23 -2.48
CA GLU A 302 20.13 34.53 -2.75
C GLU A 302 21.66 34.48 -2.97
N VAL A 303 22.28 33.29 -2.96
CA VAL A 303 23.76 33.18 -2.94
C VAL A 303 24.30 32.55 -4.22
N LYS A 304 25.21 33.27 -4.90
CA LYS A 304 26.08 32.71 -5.96
C LYS A 304 26.81 31.44 -5.48
N PRO A 305 27.24 30.55 -6.39
CA PRO A 305 28.07 29.41 -6.05
C PRO A 305 29.23 29.79 -5.13
N ARG A 306 29.23 29.22 -3.94
CA ARG A 306 30.31 29.34 -2.95
C ARG A 306 30.57 27.97 -2.36
N GLY A 307 31.73 27.81 -1.74
CA GLY A 307 32.10 26.58 -1.03
C GLY A 307 31.06 26.15 0.00
N PRO A 308 31.25 24.98 0.64
CA PRO A 308 30.23 24.37 1.48
C PRO A 308 29.77 25.34 2.57
N ILE A 309 28.46 25.55 2.65
CA ILE A 309 27.80 26.38 3.68
C ILE A 309 27.34 25.55 4.89
N GLU A 310 27.39 24.23 4.75
CA GLU A 310 27.05 23.27 5.80
C GLU A 310 28.33 22.72 6.46
N PRO A 311 28.38 22.60 7.80
CA PRO A 311 29.51 22.00 8.50
C PRO A 311 29.85 20.58 7.98
N PRO A 312 31.14 20.21 7.92
CA PRO A 312 32.29 21.03 8.30
C PRO A 312 32.67 22.02 7.19
N LEU A 313 32.93 23.27 7.58
CA LEU A 313 33.31 24.36 6.66
C LEU A 313 34.81 24.26 6.33
N LEU A 314 35.19 24.64 5.11
CA LEU A 314 36.61 24.73 4.73
C LEU A 314 37.29 25.84 5.52
N LYS A 315 38.53 25.60 5.99
CA LYS A 315 39.32 26.60 6.72
C LYS A 315 39.81 27.74 5.84
N VAL A 316 39.87 27.53 4.52
CA VAL A 316 40.29 28.52 3.53
C VAL A 316 39.17 28.72 2.52
N ARG A 317 38.93 29.98 2.14
CA ARG A 317 37.98 30.33 1.09
C ARG A 317 38.61 30.09 -0.28
N GLY A 318 37.95 29.27 -1.11
CA GLY A 318 38.35 29.05 -2.50
C GLY A 318 37.96 30.20 -3.44
N PRO A 319 38.61 30.33 -4.61
CA PRO A 319 38.27 31.33 -5.62
C PRO A 319 36.83 31.19 -6.13
N ASP A 320 36.13 32.30 -6.38
CA ASP A 320 34.75 32.27 -6.87
C ASP A 320 34.65 31.59 -8.26
N SER A 321 35.69 31.72 -9.10
CA SER A 321 35.79 31.03 -10.40
C SER A 321 35.82 29.51 -10.27
N PHE A 322 36.40 28.98 -9.19
CA PHE A 322 36.44 27.55 -8.93
C PHE A 322 35.04 27.00 -8.67
N TRP A 323 34.26 27.69 -7.83
CA TRP A 323 32.90 27.26 -7.47
C TRP A 323 31.94 27.35 -8.65
N LEU A 324 32.07 28.38 -9.48
CA LEU A 324 31.32 28.51 -10.73
C LEU A 324 31.62 27.36 -11.70
N GLN A 325 32.91 27.06 -11.91
CA GLN A 325 33.31 25.94 -12.77
C GLN A 325 32.81 24.60 -12.22
N ASN A 326 32.84 24.41 -10.90
CA ASN A 326 32.40 23.16 -10.27
C ASN A 326 30.89 22.93 -10.40
N VAL A 327 30.07 23.98 -10.30
CA VAL A 327 28.63 23.91 -10.56
C VAL A 327 28.35 23.66 -12.05
N PHE A 328 29.10 24.30 -12.94
CA PHE A 328 29.00 24.05 -14.37
C PHE A 328 29.32 22.59 -14.73
N ASP A 329 30.45 22.06 -14.24
CA ASP A 329 30.86 20.67 -14.47
C ASP A 329 29.82 19.67 -13.93
N LEU A 330 29.20 19.98 -12.78
CA LEU A 330 28.15 19.15 -12.18
C LEU A 330 26.91 19.08 -13.07
N TYR A 331 26.43 20.24 -13.54
CA TYR A 331 25.23 20.31 -14.35
C TYR A 331 25.46 19.77 -15.77
N ASP A 332 26.59 20.10 -16.40
CA ASP A 332 26.96 19.51 -17.69
C ASP A 332 26.99 17.98 -17.56
N ALA A 333 27.65 17.43 -16.55
CA ALA A 333 27.65 15.99 -16.34
C ALA A 333 26.24 15.39 -16.18
N ALA A 334 25.35 16.04 -15.42
CA ALA A 334 23.96 15.60 -15.29
C ALA A 334 23.21 15.63 -16.63
N SER A 335 23.35 16.71 -17.40
CA SER A 335 22.73 16.89 -18.71
C SER A 335 23.26 15.90 -19.75
N GLN A 336 24.57 15.64 -19.76
CA GLN A 336 25.17 14.65 -20.67
C GLN A 336 24.76 13.22 -20.33
N ILE A 337 24.57 12.88 -19.04
CA ILE A 337 24.02 11.57 -18.64
C ILE A 337 22.59 11.40 -19.18
N SER A 338 21.74 12.41 -18.97
CA SER A 338 20.35 12.41 -19.46
C SER A 338 20.29 12.21 -20.97
N SER A 339 21.04 13.02 -21.71
CA SER A 339 21.06 13.02 -23.18
C SER A 339 21.63 11.70 -23.72
N LEU A 340 22.71 11.19 -23.12
CA LEU A 340 23.31 9.92 -23.52
C LEU A 340 22.34 8.74 -23.33
N LEU A 341 21.65 8.67 -22.19
CA LEU A 341 20.67 7.61 -21.92
C LEU A 341 19.49 7.68 -22.90
N SER A 342 19.01 8.89 -23.21
CA SER A 342 17.95 9.08 -24.21
C SER A 342 18.40 8.70 -25.62
N ASP A 343 19.63 9.07 -26.02
CA ASP A 343 20.18 8.71 -27.33
C ASP A 343 20.36 7.19 -27.47
N LEU A 344 20.76 6.51 -26.38
CA LEU A 344 20.87 5.06 -26.29
C LEU A 344 19.51 4.37 -26.46
N GLU A 345 18.46 4.87 -25.82
CA GLU A 345 17.08 4.39 -26.01
C GLU A 345 16.65 4.56 -27.47
N HIS A 346 16.92 5.73 -28.08
CA HIS A 346 16.49 6.04 -29.44
C HIS A 346 17.13 5.13 -30.51
N VAL A 347 18.38 4.69 -30.31
CA VAL A 347 19.05 3.75 -31.22
C VAL A 347 18.74 2.28 -30.91
N GLY A 348 17.85 2.00 -29.94
CA GLY A 348 17.46 0.65 -29.55
C GLY A 348 18.52 -0.10 -28.73
N CYS A 349 19.39 0.61 -28.01
CA CYS A 349 20.41 0.02 -27.13
C CYS A 349 20.30 0.56 -25.69
N PRO A 350 19.16 0.34 -25.01
CA PRO A 350 18.94 0.88 -23.67
C PRO A 350 19.84 0.20 -22.63
N LEU A 351 20.48 0.98 -21.76
CA LEU A 351 21.29 0.45 -20.67
C LEU A 351 20.41 0.18 -19.44
N ARG A 352 20.07 -1.08 -19.20
CA ARG A 352 19.20 -1.51 -18.08
C ARG A 352 19.99 -2.19 -16.97
N THR A 353 20.92 -1.46 -16.34
CA THR A 353 21.70 -1.97 -15.19
C THR A 353 21.56 -1.08 -13.97
N PRO A 354 21.86 -1.58 -12.74
CA PRO A 354 21.88 -0.75 -11.55
C PRO A 354 22.82 0.47 -11.67
N PHE A 355 23.90 0.35 -12.44
CA PHE A 355 24.84 1.43 -12.68
C PHE A 355 24.22 2.55 -13.53
N SER A 356 23.60 2.23 -14.67
CA SER A 356 22.92 3.23 -15.48
C SER A 356 21.72 3.82 -14.76
N GLY A 357 21.02 3.03 -13.93
CA GLY A 357 19.99 3.50 -13.01
C GLY A 357 20.52 4.50 -11.96
N LEU A 358 21.69 4.25 -11.35
CA LEU A 358 22.34 5.23 -10.47
C LEU A 358 22.67 6.52 -11.23
N CYS A 359 23.19 6.41 -12.45
CA CYS A 359 23.52 7.56 -13.29
C CYS A 359 22.25 8.37 -13.58
N ALA A 360 21.16 7.71 -14.01
CA ALA A 360 19.88 8.34 -14.28
C ALA A 360 19.30 9.02 -13.04
N PHE A 361 19.26 8.33 -11.90
CA PHE A 361 18.81 8.91 -10.62
C PHE A 361 19.62 10.15 -10.24
N SER A 362 20.96 10.06 -10.34
CA SER A 362 21.86 11.16 -10.00
C SER A 362 21.68 12.34 -10.95
N SER A 363 21.54 12.09 -12.25
CA SER A 363 21.25 13.09 -13.26
C SER A 363 19.92 13.79 -12.98
N THR A 364 18.82 13.04 -12.83
CA THR A 364 17.48 13.58 -12.52
C THR A 364 17.48 14.40 -11.24
N LEU A 365 18.11 13.92 -10.17
CA LEU A 365 18.19 14.65 -8.90
C LEU A 365 18.85 16.03 -9.09
N TRP A 366 19.94 16.10 -9.86
CA TRP A 366 20.65 17.36 -10.08
C TRP A 366 20.00 18.25 -11.13
N SER A 367 19.24 17.70 -12.07
CA SER A 367 18.37 18.48 -12.97
C SER A 367 17.22 19.12 -12.19
N ILE A 368 16.54 18.37 -11.30
CA ILE A 368 15.50 18.91 -10.40
C ILE A 368 16.09 19.97 -9.46
N TYR A 369 17.26 19.70 -8.88
CA TYR A 369 17.96 20.67 -8.04
C TYR A 369 18.30 21.95 -8.82
N GLY A 370 18.73 21.80 -10.07
CA GLY A 370 19.00 22.90 -11.00
C GLY A 370 17.77 23.78 -11.27
N ALA A 371 16.62 23.16 -11.46
CA ALA A 371 15.35 23.85 -11.67
C ALA A 371 14.80 24.51 -10.40
N ALA A 372 14.96 23.84 -9.25
CA ALA A 372 14.49 24.32 -7.95
C ALA A 372 15.32 25.50 -7.42
N PHE A 373 16.63 25.53 -7.71
CA PHE A 373 17.56 26.53 -7.19
C PHE A 373 18.36 27.24 -8.30
N PRO A 374 17.69 27.89 -9.27
CA PRO A 374 18.34 28.40 -10.47
C PRO A 374 19.34 29.53 -10.18
N ASN A 375 19.06 30.36 -9.18
CA ASN A 375 19.95 31.45 -8.76
C ASN A 375 21.27 30.93 -8.16
N PHE A 376 21.17 29.91 -7.30
CA PHE A 376 22.34 29.26 -6.73
C PHE A 376 23.19 28.59 -7.81
N MET A 377 22.54 27.98 -8.81
CA MET A 377 23.22 27.32 -9.93
C MET A 377 23.74 28.29 -11.00
N GLY A 378 23.40 29.58 -10.89
CA GLY A 378 23.76 30.61 -11.88
C GLY A 378 23.06 30.43 -13.22
N PHE A 379 21.87 29.82 -13.24
CA PHE A 379 21.12 29.51 -14.45
C PHE A 379 20.36 30.72 -14.98
N THR A 380 20.36 30.85 -16.30
CA THR A 380 19.40 31.69 -17.03
C THR A 380 18.01 31.01 -17.04
N PRO A 381 16.91 31.76 -17.25
CA PRO A 381 15.57 31.17 -17.37
C PRO A 381 15.47 30.05 -18.42
N SER A 382 16.24 30.15 -19.51
CA SER A 382 16.33 29.10 -20.53
C SER A 382 16.96 27.81 -20.00
N GLN A 383 17.97 27.93 -19.14
CA GLN A 383 18.65 26.78 -18.52
C GLN A 383 17.79 26.14 -17.42
N THR A 384 17.00 26.95 -16.69
CA THR A 384 16.00 26.44 -15.72
C THR A 384 14.95 25.58 -16.42
N SER A 385 14.37 26.08 -17.52
CA SER A 385 13.37 25.34 -18.30
C SER A 385 13.95 24.08 -18.96
N ASP A 386 15.21 24.12 -19.42
CA ASP A 386 15.87 22.93 -19.94
C ASP A 386 16.18 21.92 -18.83
N ALA A 387 16.52 22.36 -17.60
CA ALA A 387 16.72 21.46 -16.46
C ALA A 387 15.45 20.69 -16.08
N ASP A 388 14.29 21.36 -16.04
CA ASP A 388 12.99 20.68 -15.84
C ASP A 388 12.71 19.67 -16.96
N SER A 389 12.91 20.09 -18.21
CA SER A 389 12.70 19.23 -19.38
C SER A 389 13.65 18.02 -19.39
N GLN A 390 14.90 18.19 -18.93
CA GLN A 390 15.87 17.10 -18.78
C GLN A 390 15.47 16.10 -17.69
N ALA A 391 14.92 16.58 -16.57
CA ALA A 391 14.40 15.72 -15.51
C ALA A 391 13.25 14.84 -16.06
N GLU A 392 12.31 15.44 -16.77
CA GLU A 392 11.20 14.74 -17.42
C GLU A 392 11.68 13.73 -18.47
N ARG A 393 12.66 14.10 -19.33
CA ARG A 393 13.23 13.19 -20.33
C ARG A 393 13.93 11.99 -19.71
N THR A 394 14.76 12.20 -18.70
CA THR A 394 15.49 11.12 -18.00
C THR A 394 14.52 10.21 -17.25
N MET A 395 13.51 10.81 -16.64
CA MET A 395 12.40 10.09 -16.04
C MET A 395 11.67 9.27 -17.09
N ALA A 396 11.31 9.81 -18.26
CA ALA A 396 10.60 9.07 -19.31
C ALA A 396 11.33 7.80 -19.78
N VAL A 397 12.66 7.84 -19.92
CA VAL A 397 13.50 6.68 -20.28
C VAL A 397 13.38 5.53 -19.26
N TYR A 398 13.25 5.84 -17.96
CA TYR A 398 13.11 4.82 -16.91
C TYR A 398 11.66 4.59 -16.45
N ILE A 399 10.74 5.52 -16.70
CA ILE A 399 9.33 5.51 -16.27
C ILE A 399 8.43 4.82 -17.30
N GLN A 400 8.76 4.82 -18.60
CA GLN A 400 7.93 4.04 -19.56
C GLN A 400 7.95 2.53 -19.25
N ASP A 401 9.11 1.99 -18.88
CA ASP A 401 9.21 0.61 -18.40
C ASP A 401 8.87 0.49 -16.91
N ALA A 402 9.26 1.45 -16.07
CA ALA A 402 8.85 1.40 -14.66
C ALA A 402 7.36 1.66 -14.45
N MET A 403 6.55 2.15 -15.40
CA MET A 403 5.07 2.21 -15.22
C MET A 403 4.36 0.98 -15.79
N GLY A 404 5.00 0.26 -16.72
CA GLY A 404 4.62 -1.12 -17.05
C GLY A 404 4.95 -2.08 -15.89
N ASP A 405 6.10 -1.89 -15.26
CA ASP A 405 6.69 -2.78 -14.25
C ASP A 405 6.76 -2.19 -12.81
N LEU A 406 6.18 -1.01 -12.53
CA LEU A 406 5.71 -0.61 -11.18
C LEU A 406 4.34 -1.24 -10.90
N GLN A 407 4.04 -2.38 -11.53
CA GLN A 407 3.65 -3.49 -10.68
C GLN A 407 4.83 -3.78 -9.74
N LEU A 408 4.86 -3.06 -8.60
CA LEU A 408 5.42 -3.56 -7.34
C LEU A 408 5.34 -5.08 -7.43
N SER A 409 6.47 -5.80 -7.50
CA SER A 409 6.49 -7.28 -7.59
C SER A 409 5.30 -7.78 -6.81
N PRO A 410 4.25 -8.36 -7.43
CA PRO A 410 2.89 -8.32 -6.89
C PRO A 410 3.01 -8.71 -5.45
N ALA A 411 2.89 -7.72 -4.55
CA ALA A 411 3.21 -7.94 -3.15
C ALA A 411 2.39 -9.16 -2.80
N SER A 412 3.03 -10.28 -2.44
CA SER A 412 2.44 -11.63 -2.57
C SER A 412 0.93 -11.57 -2.36
N GLU A 413 0.13 -12.03 -3.33
CA GLU A 413 -1.33 -11.91 -3.30
C GLU A 413 -1.83 -12.09 -1.86
N PRO A 414 -2.51 -11.08 -1.28
CA PRO A 414 -2.74 -11.07 0.15
C PRO A 414 -3.55 -12.31 0.49
N HIS A 415 -3.05 -13.10 1.44
CA HIS A 415 -3.83 -14.22 1.97
C HIS A 415 -5.13 -13.75 2.65
N LEU A 416 -5.20 -12.47 3.04
CA LEU A 416 -6.41 -11.82 3.49
C LEU A 416 -7.29 -11.43 2.29
N MET A 417 -8.47 -12.04 2.20
CA MET A 417 -9.49 -11.66 1.20
C MET A 417 -10.09 -10.29 1.56
N HIS A 418 -9.68 -9.26 0.83
CA HIS A 418 -10.27 -7.94 0.93
C HIS A 418 -11.65 -7.89 0.24
N ARG A 419 -12.46 -6.87 0.57
CA ARG A 419 -13.78 -6.67 -0.05
C ARG A 419 -13.70 -6.52 -1.57
N SER A 420 -12.63 -5.93 -2.07
CA SER A 420 -12.29 -5.89 -3.49
C SER A 420 -11.12 -6.83 -3.73
N LEU A 421 -11.26 -7.70 -4.73
CA LEU A 421 -10.17 -8.57 -5.17
C LEU A 421 -9.19 -7.86 -6.11
N LEU A 422 -9.51 -6.61 -6.50
CA LEU A 422 -8.72 -5.83 -7.46
C LEU A 422 -7.95 -4.69 -6.79
N THR A 423 -8.49 -4.14 -5.71
CA THR A 423 -7.94 -2.95 -5.05
C THR A 423 -7.65 -3.24 -3.59
N ARG A 424 -6.42 -2.96 -3.16
CA ARG A 424 -6.03 -3.09 -1.75
C ARG A 424 -6.40 -1.83 -0.98
N PRO A 425 -6.98 -1.96 0.22
CA PRO A 425 -7.17 -0.81 1.10
C PRO A 425 -5.81 -0.31 1.63
N GLU A 426 -5.78 0.96 2.03
CA GLU A 426 -4.63 1.55 2.72
C GLU A 426 -4.38 0.84 4.06
N THR A 427 -3.10 0.64 4.41
CA THR A 427 -2.71 0.06 5.69
C THR A 427 -2.76 1.12 6.78
N VAL A 428 -3.46 0.84 7.87
CA VAL A 428 -3.48 1.69 9.09
C VAL A 428 -2.36 1.24 10.03
N THR A 429 -1.56 2.18 10.54
CA THR A 429 -0.44 1.90 11.47
C THR A 429 -0.73 2.32 12.91
N SER A 430 -1.56 3.33 13.12
CA SER A 430 -2.02 3.76 14.44
C SER A 430 -3.32 4.55 14.36
N ALA A 431 -4.04 4.67 15.48
CA ALA A 431 -5.21 5.52 15.61
C ALA A 431 -5.31 6.07 17.04
N SER A 432 -5.76 7.32 17.19
CA SER A 432 -5.90 8.00 18.48
C SER A 432 -7.00 9.06 18.40
N GLY A 433 -7.92 9.08 19.38
CA GLY A 433 -9.08 9.96 19.34
C GLY A 433 -9.91 9.71 18.10
N VAL A 434 -10.15 10.76 17.31
CA VAL A 434 -10.86 10.69 16.02
C VAL A 434 -9.92 10.54 14.82
N TRP A 435 -8.62 10.31 15.03
CA TRP A 435 -7.62 10.31 13.96
C TRP A 435 -7.05 8.92 13.67
N ILE A 436 -6.93 8.60 12.39
CA ILE A 436 -6.31 7.37 11.87
C ILE A 436 -5.02 7.76 11.12
N THR A 437 -3.92 7.08 11.38
CA THR A 437 -2.64 7.26 10.66
C THR A 437 -2.40 6.09 9.73
N LEU A 438 -2.19 6.39 8.44
CA LEU A 438 -1.89 5.40 7.40
C LEU A 438 -0.39 5.07 7.37
N SER A 439 -0.01 3.98 6.70
CA SER A 439 1.39 3.60 6.46
C SER A 439 2.16 4.63 5.63
N SER A 440 1.46 5.46 4.85
CA SER A 440 2.03 6.61 4.14
C SER A 440 2.37 7.80 5.05
N GLY A 441 2.00 7.75 6.33
CA GLY A 441 2.12 8.88 7.27
C GLY A 441 0.97 9.88 7.20
N ARG A 442 0.05 9.76 6.24
CA ARG A 442 -1.15 10.60 6.15
C ARG A 442 -2.08 10.34 7.34
N LYS A 443 -2.62 11.42 7.90
CA LYS A 443 -3.67 11.37 8.92
C LYS A 443 -5.04 11.54 8.26
N ILE A 444 -5.99 10.73 8.71
CA ILE A 444 -7.39 10.73 8.27
C ILE A 444 -8.28 10.99 9.49
N LEU A 445 -9.11 12.02 9.41
CA LEU A 445 -10.18 12.30 10.37
C LEU A 445 -11.29 11.24 10.18
N ASP A 446 -11.58 10.47 11.22
CA ASP A 446 -12.59 9.41 11.22
C ASP A 446 -13.99 10.00 11.46
N GLY A 447 -14.56 10.59 10.41
CA GLY A 447 -15.88 11.20 10.42
C GLY A 447 -17.05 10.20 10.46
N CYS A 448 -16.78 8.90 10.42
CA CYS A 448 -17.80 7.84 10.46
C CYS A 448 -17.60 6.79 11.54
N ALA A 449 -16.53 6.86 12.34
CA ALA A 449 -16.17 5.86 13.34
C ALA A 449 -16.12 4.44 12.73
N GLY A 450 -15.59 4.33 11.50
CA GLY A 450 -15.73 3.14 10.66
C GLY A 450 -17.18 2.92 10.19
N ALA A 451 -17.78 1.77 10.52
CA ALA A 451 -19.20 1.51 10.26
C ALA A 451 -20.09 1.96 11.44
N ALA A 452 -19.85 3.18 11.98
CA ALA A 452 -20.40 3.70 13.24
C ALA A 452 -20.06 2.84 14.47
N VAL A 453 -18.84 2.30 14.53
CA VAL A 453 -18.38 1.35 15.56
C VAL A 453 -17.58 2.01 16.67
N ALA A 454 -16.57 2.83 16.31
CA ALA A 454 -15.62 3.42 17.25
C ALA A 454 -16.26 4.58 18.05
N ILE A 455 -17.24 4.27 18.90
CA ILE A 455 -18.15 5.27 19.49
C ILE A 455 -17.47 6.25 20.43
N ILE A 456 -16.37 5.86 21.08
CA ILE A 456 -15.55 6.75 21.94
C ILE A 456 -14.22 7.16 21.29
N GLY A 457 -13.99 6.79 20.04
CA GLY A 457 -12.73 6.98 19.33
C GLY A 457 -11.71 5.89 19.64
N HIS A 458 -10.45 6.14 19.31
CA HIS A 458 -9.35 5.17 19.36
C HIS A 458 -8.34 5.48 20.48
N GLY A 459 -7.61 4.46 20.94
CA GLY A 459 -6.44 4.62 21.81
C GLY A 459 -6.73 4.91 23.30
N ASN A 460 -7.99 4.86 23.75
CA ASN A 460 -8.36 4.94 25.16
C ASN A 460 -7.64 3.87 26.03
N THR A 461 -6.90 4.31 27.04
CA THR A 461 -6.10 3.43 27.90
C THR A 461 -6.92 2.71 28.96
N GLU A 462 -8.02 3.30 29.47
CA GLU A 462 -8.90 2.67 30.46
C GLU A 462 -9.50 1.37 29.91
N VAL A 463 -9.95 1.38 28.65
CA VAL A 463 -10.47 0.17 27.98
C VAL A 463 -9.38 -0.88 27.78
N ARG A 464 -8.18 -0.45 27.32
CA ARG A 464 -7.03 -1.34 27.16
C ARG A 464 -6.66 -2.01 28.48
N ASP A 465 -6.58 -1.24 29.56
CA ASP A 465 -6.14 -1.74 30.85
C ASP A 465 -7.18 -2.72 31.43
N ALA A 466 -8.48 -2.44 31.28
CA ALA A 466 -9.55 -3.37 31.65
C ALA A 466 -9.48 -4.70 30.86
N MET A 467 -9.16 -4.64 29.56
CA MET A 467 -8.97 -5.84 28.74
C MET A 467 -7.76 -6.66 29.18
N VAL A 468 -6.63 -6.00 29.48
CA VAL A 468 -5.38 -6.65 29.93
C VAL A 468 -5.57 -7.30 31.30
N GLU A 469 -6.23 -6.61 32.24
CA GLU A 469 -6.55 -7.14 33.56
C GLU A 469 -7.47 -8.37 33.47
N GLN A 470 -8.53 -8.29 32.67
CA GLN A 470 -9.41 -9.43 32.45
C GLN A 470 -8.68 -10.60 31.79
N MET A 471 -7.82 -10.34 30.79
CA MET A 471 -7.05 -11.39 30.12
C MET A 471 -6.06 -12.08 31.07
N SER A 472 -5.48 -11.31 32.00
CA SER A 472 -4.53 -11.79 33.00
C SER A 472 -5.19 -12.63 34.10
N SER A 473 -6.49 -12.44 34.34
CA SER A 473 -7.27 -13.22 35.31
C SER A 473 -7.96 -14.42 34.66
N VAL A 474 -8.81 -14.18 33.66
CA VAL A 474 -9.58 -15.20 32.93
C VAL A 474 -9.68 -14.79 31.47
N SER A 475 -8.95 -15.50 30.60
CA SER A 475 -9.01 -15.29 29.15
C SER A 475 -10.33 -15.81 28.54
N TYR A 476 -10.79 -16.99 28.98
CA TYR A 476 -11.96 -17.67 28.46
C TYR A 476 -12.51 -18.71 29.44
N VAL A 477 -13.84 -18.84 29.51
CA VAL A 477 -14.58 -19.94 30.14
C VAL A 477 -15.84 -20.26 29.35
N HIS A 478 -16.34 -21.50 29.42
CA HIS A 478 -17.59 -21.88 28.73
C HIS A 478 -18.82 -21.61 29.61
N THR A 479 -19.84 -20.98 29.02
CA THR A 479 -21.04 -20.50 29.72
C THR A 479 -22.00 -21.61 30.20
N MET A 480 -21.78 -22.86 29.77
CA MET A 480 -22.59 -23.99 30.27
C MET A 480 -22.32 -24.33 31.75
N ALA A 481 -21.14 -23.99 32.29
CA ALA A 481 -20.78 -24.29 33.68
C ALA A 481 -20.26 -23.09 34.46
N TYR A 482 -19.78 -22.04 33.79
CA TYR A 482 -19.09 -20.94 34.44
C TYR A 482 -19.62 -19.58 33.98
N THR A 483 -19.48 -18.58 34.85
CA THR A 483 -19.65 -17.16 34.53
C THR A 483 -18.41 -16.37 34.96
N THR A 484 -18.35 -15.09 34.62
CA THR A 484 -17.28 -14.17 35.04
C THR A 484 -17.88 -12.86 35.53
N SER A 485 -17.18 -12.17 36.43
CA SER A 485 -17.62 -10.86 36.94
C SER A 485 -17.82 -9.86 35.81
N SER A 486 -16.93 -9.80 34.82
CA SER A 486 -17.08 -8.88 33.68
C SER A 486 -18.38 -9.10 32.88
N ALA A 487 -18.82 -10.36 32.70
CA ALA A 487 -20.08 -10.66 32.03
C ALA A 487 -21.30 -10.26 32.88
N GLU A 488 -21.31 -10.62 34.16
CA GLU A 488 -22.40 -10.29 35.09
C GLU A 488 -22.49 -8.78 35.32
N ASP A 489 -21.36 -8.12 35.56
CA ASP A 489 -21.26 -6.68 35.79
C ASP A 489 -21.70 -5.89 34.56
N LEU A 490 -21.36 -6.33 33.34
CA LEU A 490 -21.86 -5.72 32.11
C LEU A 490 -23.38 -5.83 32.00
N ALA A 491 -23.93 -7.03 32.24
CA ALA A 491 -25.38 -7.24 32.21
C ALA A 491 -26.10 -6.36 33.25
N ASN A 492 -25.60 -6.34 34.49
CA ASN A 492 -26.12 -5.50 35.55
C ASN A 492 -26.03 -4.02 35.19
N TYR A 493 -24.94 -3.58 34.59
CA TYR A 493 -24.70 -2.18 34.28
C TYR A 493 -25.64 -1.65 33.18
N ILE A 494 -25.86 -2.42 32.11
CA ILE A 494 -26.71 -2.00 30.98
C ILE A 494 -28.21 -2.19 31.25
N LEU A 495 -28.57 -3.07 32.20
CA LEU A 495 -29.96 -3.35 32.59
C LEU A 495 -30.31 -2.78 33.99
N ASP A 496 -29.47 -1.92 34.54
CA ASP A 496 -29.72 -1.28 35.84
C ASP A 496 -31.05 -0.53 35.81
N GLY A 497 -31.91 -0.80 36.80
CA GLY A 497 -33.28 -0.28 36.84
C GLY A 497 -34.27 -0.91 35.85
N GLU A 498 -33.89 -2.00 35.17
CA GLU A 498 -34.73 -2.75 34.21
C GLU A 498 -35.40 -1.85 33.16
N PRO A 499 -34.61 -1.07 32.40
CA PRO A 499 -35.14 -0.08 31.47
C PRO A 499 -36.07 -0.74 30.45
N PHE A 500 -37.28 -0.20 30.30
CA PHE A 500 -38.30 -0.72 29.40
C PHE A 500 -38.66 -2.20 29.63
N ASP A 501 -38.57 -2.65 30.89
CA ASP A 501 -38.79 -4.04 31.31
C ASP A 501 -37.82 -5.06 30.67
N LEU A 502 -36.68 -4.58 30.16
CA LEU A 502 -35.57 -5.43 29.71
C LEU A 502 -34.81 -5.94 30.92
N THR A 503 -34.77 -7.28 31.09
CA THR A 503 -34.28 -7.90 32.33
C THR A 503 -33.15 -8.89 32.12
N ARG A 504 -32.87 -9.31 30.88
CA ARG A 504 -31.76 -10.24 30.58
C ARG A 504 -31.00 -9.78 29.34
N ALA A 505 -29.69 -9.95 29.40
CA ALA A 505 -28.78 -9.75 28.28
C ALA A 505 -28.18 -11.08 27.86
N TYR A 506 -28.16 -11.34 26.56
CA TYR A 506 -27.48 -12.48 25.96
C TYR A 506 -26.36 -11.97 25.04
N PHE A 507 -25.11 -12.14 25.46
CA PHE A 507 -23.94 -11.58 24.77
C PHE A 507 -23.35 -12.53 23.73
N VAL A 508 -23.09 -12.01 22.53
CA VAL A 508 -22.51 -12.71 21.37
C VAL A 508 -21.45 -11.83 20.70
N GLY A 509 -20.76 -12.31 19.67
CA GLY A 509 -19.62 -11.60 19.05
C GLY A 509 -20.01 -10.54 18.02
N SER A 510 -21.21 -10.61 17.43
CA SER A 510 -21.64 -9.66 16.38
C SER A 510 -23.14 -9.38 16.37
N GLY A 511 -23.54 -8.25 15.77
CA GLY A 511 -24.96 -7.91 15.58
C GLY A 511 -25.73 -8.95 14.78
N SER A 512 -25.09 -9.62 13.80
CA SER A 512 -25.74 -10.71 13.05
C SER A 512 -26.07 -11.91 13.95
N GLU A 513 -25.17 -12.26 14.86
CA GLU A 513 -25.43 -13.33 15.84
C GLU A 513 -26.51 -12.92 16.86
N ALA A 514 -26.57 -11.63 17.22
CA ALA A 514 -27.61 -11.12 18.10
C ALA A 514 -28.98 -11.19 17.41
N MET A 515 -29.06 -10.91 16.11
CA MET A 515 -30.28 -11.07 15.35
C MET A 515 -30.70 -12.54 15.23
N ASP A 516 -29.78 -13.45 14.92
CA ASP A 516 -30.08 -14.89 14.88
C ASP A 516 -30.55 -15.39 16.27
N SER A 517 -29.95 -14.88 17.35
CA SER A 517 -30.38 -15.15 18.74
C SER A 517 -31.81 -14.64 18.98
N ALA A 518 -32.12 -13.41 18.58
CA ALA A 518 -33.45 -12.81 18.72
C ALA A 518 -34.52 -13.60 17.94
N MET A 519 -34.22 -14.03 16.71
CA MET A 519 -35.11 -14.86 15.90
C MET A 519 -35.40 -16.21 16.56
N LYS A 520 -34.36 -16.90 17.05
CA LYS A 520 -34.52 -18.18 17.76
C LYS A 520 -35.29 -18.01 19.06
N LEU A 521 -35.04 -16.93 19.80
CA LEU A 521 -35.74 -16.64 21.04
C LEU A 521 -37.22 -16.35 20.80
N ALA A 522 -37.56 -15.58 19.75
CA ALA A 522 -38.93 -15.36 19.32
C ALA A 522 -39.65 -16.67 18.98
N ARG A 523 -38.96 -17.59 18.29
CA ARG A 523 -39.50 -18.92 18.00
C ARG A 523 -39.74 -19.73 19.27
N GLN A 524 -38.75 -19.81 20.15
CA GLN A 524 -38.86 -20.60 21.38
C GLN A 524 -39.95 -20.03 22.31
N TYR A 525 -40.07 -18.70 22.41
CA TYR A 525 -41.14 -18.05 23.15
C TYR A 525 -42.54 -18.53 22.69
N HIS A 526 -42.79 -18.57 21.39
CA HIS A 526 -44.10 -19.00 20.86
C HIS A 526 -44.32 -20.51 20.95
N VAL A 527 -43.26 -21.32 20.92
CA VAL A 527 -43.39 -22.75 21.27
C VAL A 527 -43.81 -22.91 22.72
N GLU A 528 -43.19 -22.16 23.64
CA GLU A 528 -43.41 -22.31 25.08
C GLU A 528 -44.66 -21.59 25.60
N ASN A 529 -45.20 -20.61 24.87
CA ASN A 529 -46.49 -20.00 25.18
C ASN A 529 -47.70 -20.74 24.55
N GLY A 530 -47.47 -21.91 23.94
CA GLY A 530 -48.52 -22.73 23.34
C GLY A 530 -48.98 -22.32 21.94
N GLN A 531 -48.20 -21.51 21.22
CA GLN A 531 -48.48 -21.07 19.84
C GLN A 531 -47.40 -21.53 18.83
N PRO A 532 -47.11 -22.84 18.72
CA PRO A 532 -46.04 -23.36 17.86
C PRO A 532 -46.32 -23.19 16.36
N GLN A 533 -47.52 -22.77 15.96
CA GLN A 533 -47.85 -22.42 14.58
C GLN A 533 -47.24 -21.08 14.12
N ARG A 534 -46.77 -20.23 15.06
CA ARG A 534 -46.11 -18.96 14.73
C ARG A 534 -44.71 -19.20 14.20
N THR A 535 -44.52 -19.16 12.89
CA THR A 535 -43.28 -19.52 12.19
C THR A 535 -42.76 -18.44 11.25
N LYS A 536 -43.50 -17.35 11.03
CA LYS A 536 -43.15 -16.31 10.04
C LYS A 536 -42.65 -15.03 10.68
N PHE A 537 -41.94 -14.21 9.92
CA PHE A 537 -41.50 -12.88 10.32
C PHE A 537 -42.03 -11.84 9.34
N VAL A 538 -42.19 -10.61 9.82
CA VAL A 538 -42.42 -9.43 8.98
C VAL A 538 -41.29 -8.43 9.24
N SER A 539 -40.71 -7.88 8.19
CA SER A 539 -39.62 -6.91 8.26
C SER A 539 -39.90 -5.75 7.30
N ARG A 540 -38.94 -4.83 7.13
CA ARG A 540 -39.05 -3.70 6.21
C ARG A 540 -38.16 -3.88 4.99
N ARG A 541 -38.63 -3.38 3.85
CA ARG A 541 -37.79 -3.18 2.66
C ARG A 541 -36.63 -2.22 3.00
N GLN A 542 -35.49 -2.41 2.33
CA GLN A 542 -34.26 -1.64 2.56
C GLN A 542 -33.66 -1.70 3.98
N ALA A 543 -34.11 -2.61 4.85
CA ALA A 543 -33.51 -2.82 6.17
C ALA A 543 -32.20 -3.63 6.10
N TYR A 544 -31.34 -3.48 7.11
CA TYR A 544 -30.14 -4.29 7.31
C TYR A 544 -30.04 -4.80 8.74
N HIS A 545 -30.08 -6.12 8.90
CA HIS A 545 -30.03 -6.77 10.22
C HIS A 545 -28.79 -7.64 10.46
N GLY A 546 -27.89 -7.72 9.46
CA GLY A 546 -26.67 -8.53 9.57
C GLY A 546 -26.38 -9.32 8.30
N ASN A 547 -25.46 -10.28 8.42
CA ASN A 547 -24.90 -11.01 7.28
C ASN A 547 -24.80 -12.54 7.51
N THR A 548 -25.35 -13.07 8.61
CA THR A 548 -25.68 -14.51 8.73
C THR A 548 -26.90 -14.83 7.87
N ILE A 549 -27.17 -16.11 7.57
CA ILE A 549 -28.34 -16.49 6.75
C ILE A 549 -29.65 -15.97 7.36
N GLY A 550 -29.85 -16.13 8.68
CA GLY A 550 -31.05 -15.65 9.37
C GLY A 550 -31.19 -14.14 9.32
N ALA A 551 -30.18 -13.42 9.82
CA ALA A 551 -30.15 -11.96 9.82
C ALA A 551 -30.25 -11.33 8.41
N MET A 552 -29.58 -11.91 7.41
CA MET A 552 -29.68 -11.46 6.01
C MET A 552 -31.08 -11.69 5.45
N SER A 553 -31.74 -12.78 5.85
CA SER A 553 -33.13 -13.08 5.49
C SER A 553 -34.10 -12.11 6.13
N MET A 554 -33.81 -11.55 7.31
CA MET A 554 -34.61 -10.45 7.89
C MET A 554 -34.38 -9.12 7.18
N GLY A 555 -33.16 -8.87 6.70
CA GLY A 555 -32.82 -7.67 5.96
C GLY A 555 -33.37 -7.69 4.52
N SER A 556 -33.43 -6.51 3.91
CA SER A 556 -33.85 -6.34 2.51
C SER A 556 -32.83 -5.51 1.73
N PHE A 557 -31.54 -5.73 2.00
CA PHE A 557 -30.45 -5.19 1.22
C PHE A 557 -30.29 -5.98 -0.09
N VAL A 558 -31.02 -5.54 -1.11
CA VAL A 558 -31.13 -6.18 -2.44
C VAL A 558 -29.78 -6.64 -3.00
N ALA A 559 -28.78 -5.76 -3.10
CA ALA A 559 -27.48 -6.11 -3.70
C ALA A 559 -26.73 -7.21 -2.94
N ARG A 560 -26.84 -7.25 -1.60
CA ARG A 560 -26.17 -8.28 -0.78
C ARG A 560 -26.91 -9.62 -0.81
N ARG A 561 -28.23 -9.59 -0.92
CA ARG A 561 -29.08 -10.79 -0.97
C ARG A 561 -29.03 -11.49 -2.33
N ALA A 562 -28.87 -10.72 -3.41
CA ALA A 562 -29.03 -11.21 -4.77
C ALA A 562 -28.29 -12.54 -5.09
N PRO A 563 -27.05 -12.78 -4.63
CA PRO A 563 -26.36 -14.06 -4.89
C PRO A 563 -26.96 -15.29 -4.16
N TYR A 564 -27.78 -15.08 -3.13
CA TYR A 564 -28.26 -16.11 -2.21
C TYR A 564 -29.78 -16.33 -2.28
N GLU A 565 -30.49 -15.41 -2.93
CA GLU A 565 -31.95 -15.41 -3.11
C GLU A 565 -32.41 -16.68 -3.84
N GLY A 566 -33.49 -17.31 -3.36
CA GLY A 566 -34.02 -18.55 -3.93
C GLY A 566 -33.19 -19.81 -3.66
N ALA A 567 -32.13 -19.72 -2.83
CA ALA A 567 -31.30 -20.86 -2.45
C ALA A 567 -31.23 -21.05 -0.93
N ILE A 568 -30.41 -20.23 -0.25
CA ILE A 568 -30.08 -20.43 1.18
C ILE A 568 -30.79 -19.45 2.11
N LEU A 569 -31.47 -18.43 1.58
CA LEU A 569 -32.24 -17.49 2.39
C LEU A 569 -33.58 -18.09 2.82
N LEU A 570 -34.08 -17.65 3.97
CA LEU A 570 -35.34 -18.10 4.53
C LEU A 570 -36.52 -17.56 3.71
N ASP A 571 -37.53 -18.40 3.49
CA ASP A 571 -38.75 -18.13 2.72
C ASP A 571 -39.93 -17.65 3.59
N ASN A 572 -39.76 -17.67 4.92
CA ASN A 572 -40.80 -17.35 5.90
C ASN A 572 -40.79 -15.87 6.35
N VAL A 573 -40.35 -14.96 5.48
CA VAL A 573 -40.19 -13.53 5.77
C VAL A 573 -40.94 -12.70 4.75
N SER A 574 -41.84 -11.82 5.22
CA SER A 574 -42.48 -10.82 4.37
C SER A 574 -42.00 -9.41 4.68
N TYR A 575 -42.25 -8.45 3.77
CA TYR A 575 -41.70 -7.10 3.87
C TYR A 575 -42.72 -6.01 3.57
N VAL A 576 -42.84 -5.08 4.50
CA VAL A 576 -43.58 -3.82 4.34
C VAL A 576 -42.67 -2.70 3.84
N SER A 577 -43.25 -1.58 3.44
CA SER A 577 -42.54 -0.38 3.01
C SER A 577 -41.52 0.12 4.04
N PRO A 578 -40.42 0.77 3.60
CA PRO A 578 -39.53 1.45 4.52
C PRO A 578 -40.24 2.69 5.10
N ALA A 579 -39.89 3.05 6.33
CA ALA A 579 -40.32 4.29 6.97
C ALA A 579 -39.49 5.48 6.44
N TYR A 580 -39.48 5.67 5.12
CA TYR A 580 -38.63 6.60 4.41
C TYR A 580 -39.41 7.78 3.81
N GLU A 581 -39.60 8.82 4.61
CA GLU A 581 -40.44 9.98 4.26
C GLU A 581 -40.07 10.62 2.92
N TYR A 582 -38.79 10.95 2.70
CA TYR A 582 -38.34 11.64 1.48
C TYR A 582 -38.73 10.89 0.18
N ARG A 583 -38.76 9.55 0.22
CA ARG A 583 -39.03 8.70 -0.95
C ARG A 583 -40.46 8.17 -1.04
N VAL A 584 -41.12 7.94 0.10
CA VAL A 584 -42.36 7.16 0.18
C VAL A 584 -43.56 7.99 0.63
N ARG A 585 -43.37 9.14 1.30
CA ARG A 585 -44.49 10.04 1.62
C ARG A 585 -45.00 10.68 0.32
N LYS A 586 -46.31 10.69 0.14
CA LYS A 586 -46.94 11.37 -0.99
C LYS A 586 -46.99 12.87 -0.74
N ASP A 587 -47.03 13.68 -1.80
CA ASP A 587 -46.97 15.14 -1.67
C ASP A 587 -48.18 15.71 -0.93
N GLU A 588 -49.34 15.04 -1.02
CA GLU A 588 -50.58 15.39 -0.35
C GLU A 588 -50.68 14.90 1.12
N GLU A 589 -49.75 14.06 1.58
CA GLU A 589 -49.78 13.49 2.95
C GLU A 589 -49.05 14.40 3.95
N THR A 590 -49.69 14.69 5.08
CA THR A 590 -49.00 15.15 6.28
C THR A 590 -48.09 14.05 6.84
N GLU A 591 -47.13 14.40 7.70
CA GLU A 591 -46.30 13.41 8.39
C GLU A 591 -47.13 12.41 9.21
N GLN A 592 -48.20 12.89 9.86
CA GLN A 592 -49.09 12.05 10.67
C GLN A 592 -49.89 11.07 9.81
N GLU A 593 -50.43 11.51 8.67
CA GLU A 593 -51.13 10.63 7.72
C GLU A 593 -50.16 9.60 7.13
N TYR A 594 -48.92 9.99 6.85
CA TYR A 594 -47.88 9.07 6.40
C TYR A 594 -47.56 8.00 7.45
N ALA A 595 -47.34 8.40 8.70
CA ALA A 595 -47.09 7.48 9.80
C ALA A 595 -48.26 6.50 9.97
N GLN A 596 -49.49 7.00 9.96
CA GLN A 596 -50.69 6.17 10.06
C GLN A 596 -50.79 5.18 8.90
N ARG A 597 -50.54 5.61 7.66
CA ARG A 597 -50.56 4.72 6.49
C ARG A 597 -49.54 3.58 6.60
N LEU A 598 -48.34 3.83 7.12
CA LEU A 598 -47.34 2.78 7.33
C LEU A 598 -47.78 1.76 8.40
N VAL A 599 -48.48 2.23 9.44
CA VAL A 599 -49.04 1.35 10.49
C VAL A 599 -50.20 0.52 9.93
N ASP A 600 -51.07 1.13 9.12
CA ASP A 600 -52.17 0.44 8.44
C ASP A 600 -51.65 -0.60 7.44
N GLU A 601 -50.57 -0.28 6.71
CA GLU A 601 -49.89 -1.21 5.81
C GLU A 601 -49.31 -2.41 6.59
N LEU A 602 -48.69 -2.17 7.74
CA LEU A 602 -48.19 -3.24 8.60
C LEU A 602 -49.31 -4.16 9.10
N GLU A 603 -50.42 -3.57 9.54
CA GLU A 603 -51.58 -4.36 9.97
C GLU A 603 -52.19 -5.15 8.81
N ALA A 604 -52.29 -4.56 7.61
CA ALA A 604 -52.76 -5.25 6.42
C ALA A 604 -51.85 -6.43 6.04
N GLU A 605 -50.53 -6.26 6.16
CA GLU A 605 -49.57 -7.34 5.91
C GLU A 605 -49.71 -8.46 6.96
N PHE A 606 -49.93 -8.11 8.23
CA PHE A 606 -50.20 -9.12 9.27
C PHE A 606 -51.44 -9.96 8.93
N GLN A 607 -52.50 -9.31 8.45
CA GLN A 607 -53.71 -9.99 8.00
C GLN A 607 -53.46 -10.88 6.79
N ALA A 608 -52.72 -10.39 5.79
CA ALA A 608 -52.41 -11.14 4.58
C ALA A 608 -51.55 -12.39 4.84
N VAL A 609 -50.56 -12.29 5.74
CA VAL A 609 -49.68 -13.40 6.12
C VAL A 609 -50.36 -14.42 7.04
N GLY A 610 -51.36 -13.96 7.81
CA GLY A 610 -52.03 -14.70 8.88
C GLY A 610 -51.42 -14.34 10.23
N PRO A 611 -52.08 -13.49 11.06
CA PRO A 611 -51.47 -12.90 12.25
C PRO A 611 -51.12 -13.92 13.33
N ASP A 612 -51.81 -15.05 13.36
CA ASP A 612 -51.56 -16.21 14.23
C ASP A 612 -50.36 -17.06 13.79
N THR A 613 -49.78 -16.78 12.61
CA THR A 613 -48.58 -17.44 12.09
C THR A 613 -47.31 -16.60 12.23
N ILE A 614 -47.42 -15.34 12.66
CA ILE A 614 -46.29 -14.41 12.73
C ILE A 614 -45.67 -14.45 14.13
N MET A 615 -44.35 -14.60 14.20
CA MET A 615 -43.57 -14.56 15.44
C MET A 615 -43.28 -13.13 15.87
N ALA A 616 -42.73 -12.32 14.95
CA ALA A 616 -42.25 -10.99 15.26
C ALA A 616 -42.29 -10.05 14.05
N PHE A 617 -42.41 -8.75 14.34
CA PHE A 617 -42.01 -7.68 13.44
C PHE A 617 -40.61 -7.19 13.81
N VAL A 618 -39.75 -7.04 12.80
CA VAL A 618 -38.33 -6.69 12.97
C VAL A 618 -38.03 -5.37 12.25
N ALA A 619 -37.39 -4.43 12.95
CA ALA A 619 -37.04 -3.14 12.38
C ALA A 619 -35.82 -2.52 13.07
N GLU A 620 -34.96 -1.84 12.31
CA GLU A 620 -33.99 -0.88 12.88
C GLU A 620 -34.76 0.35 13.36
N THR A 621 -34.44 0.87 14.55
CA THR A 621 -35.09 2.11 15.02
C THR A 621 -34.76 3.28 14.07
N VAL A 622 -33.48 3.50 13.81
CA VAL A 622 -33.01 4.40 12.74
C VAL A 622 -32.22 3.56 11.75
N GLY A 623 -32.71 3.46 10.51
CA GLY A 623 -32.11 2.64 9.47
C GLY A 623 -30.68 3.10 9.14
N GLY A 624 -29.73 2.17 9.08
CA GLY A 624 -28.32 2.51 8.96
C GLY A 624 -27.81 2.65 7.52
N ALA A 625 -26.83 1.81 7.18
CA ALA A 625 -26.03 1.90 5.97
C ALA A 625 -26.78 1.69 4.65
N THR A 626 -27.89 0.95 4.64
CA THR A 626 -28.56 0.57 3.37
C THR A 626 -29.26 1.75 2.72
N ALA A 627 -29.81 2.66 3.51
CA ALA A 627 -30.54 3.81 2.98
C ALA A 627 -30.27 5.09 3.77
N GLY A 628 -29.13 5.17 4.46
CA GLY A 628 -28.56 6.40 5.02
C GLY A 628 -29.37 7.04 6.15
N CYS A 629 -29.28 6.52 7.37
CA CYS A 629 -29.79 7.17 8.59
C CYS A 629 -31.30 7.51 8.53
N ILE A 630 -32.13 6.57 8.06
CA ILE A 630 -33.59 6.77 7.96
C ILE A 630 -34.21 6.81 9.35
N SER A 631 -34.70 7.99 9.74
CA SER A 631 -35.55 8.15 10.92
C SER A 631 -37.02 7.92 10.56
N PRO A 632 -37.79 7.19 11.40
CA PRO A 632 -39.22 7.03 11.20
C PRO A 632 -39.96 8.36 11.44
N PRO A 633 -41.14 8.56 10.83
CA PRO A 633 -42.00 9.70 11.15
C PRO A 633 -42.57 9.58 12.57
N ALA A 634 -42.91 10.72 13.17
CA ALA A 634 -43.46 10.76 14.52
C ALA A 634 -44.72 9.88 14.66
N GLY A 635 -44.81 9.12 15.75
CA GLY A 635 -45.94 8.22 16.04
C GLY A 635 -45.89 6.84 15.36
N TYR A 636 -44.97 6.60 14.41
CA TYR A 636 -44.87 5.32 13.71
C TYR A 636 -44.62 4.14 14.67
N PHE A 637 -43.57 4.19 15.50
CA PHE A 637 -43.25 3.07 16.38
C PHE A 637 -44.25 2.89 17.53
N GLU A 638 -44.91 3.96 17.99
CA GLU A 638 -46.02 3.85 18.93
C GLU A 638 -47.19 3.06 18.30
N GLY A 639 -47.54 3.37 17.05
CA GLY A 639 -48.53 2.64 16.27
C GLY A 639 -48.15 1.18 16.02
N VAL A 640 -46.92 0.93 15.57
CA VAL A 640 -46.35 -0.42 15.40
C VAL A 640 -46.46 -1.22 16.69
N GLY A 641 -46.06 -0.64 17.83
CA GLY A 641 -46.15 -1.30 19.13
C GLY A 641 -47.58 -1.67 19.50
N LYS A 642 -48.56 -0.79 19.23
CA LYS A 642 -49.99 -1.08 19.44
C LYS A 642 -50.48 -2.24 18.57
N VAL A 643 -50.13 -2.26 17.28
CA VAL A 643 -50.54 -3.32 16.34
C VAL A 643 -49.88 -4.65 16.69
N CYS A 644 -48.58 -4.68 17.01
CA CYS A 644 -47.89 -5.89 17.46
C CYS A 644 -48.57 -6.49 18.71
N ARG A 645 -48.87 -5.66 19.72
CA ARG A 645 -49.58 -6.10 20.93
C ARG A 645 -50.98 -6.64 20.63
N LYS A 646 -51.74 -6.00 19.73
CA LYS A 646 -53.09 -6.43 19.32
C LYS A 646 -53.12 -7.88 18.84
N TYR A 647 -52.09 -8.33 18.11
CA TYR A 647 -52.03 -9.67 17.52
C TYR A 647 -51.13 -10.67 18.27
N GLY A 648 -50.52 -10.25 19.39
CA GLY A 648 -49.55 -11.07 20.12
C GLY A 648 -48.27 -11.33 19.33
N ILE A 649 -47.91 -10.43 18.41
CA ILE A 649 -46.68 -10.48 17.61
C ILE A 649 -45.58 -9.75 18.39
N LEU A 650 -44.38 -10.33 18.45
CA LEU A 650 -43.27 -9.70 19.16
C LEU A 650 -42.71 -8.49 18.40
N LEU A 651 -42.30 -7.45 19.10
CA LEU A 651 -41.56 -6.33 18.50
C LEU A 651 -40.05 -6.51 18.75
N ILE A 652 -39.27 -6.67 17.68
CA ILE A 652 -37.80 -6.74 17.73
C ILE A 652 -37.23 -5.44 17.15
N LEU A 653 -36.53 -4.67 17.98
CA LEU A 653 -35.84 -3.44 17.53
C LEU A 653 -34.34 -3.67 17.43
N ASP A 654 -33.82 -3.41 16.23
CA ASP A 654 -32.40 -3.47 15.93
C ASP A 654 -31.74 -2.10 16.19
N GLU A 655 -31.03 -2.02 17.31
CA GLU A 655 -30.28 -0.87 17.80
C GLU A 655 -28.76 -1.03 17.56
N VAL A 656 -28.34 -2.00 16.73
CA VAL A 656 -26.91 -2.32 16.53
C VAL A 656 -26.12 -1.13 15.99
N MET A 657 -26.72 -0.27 15.15
CA MET A 657 -26.07 0.93 14.63
C MET A 657 -26.51 2.23 15.30
N CYS A 658 -27.80 2.37 15.61
CA CYS A 658 -28.38 3.60 16.11
C CYS A 658 -28.36 3.75 17.63
N GLY A 659 -28.15 2.66 18.37
CA GLY A 659 -28.20 2.64 19.83
C GLY A 659 -26.88 3.03 20.50
N VAL A 660 -26.84 2.78 21.80
CA VAL A 660 -25.70 3.05 22.70
C VAL A 660 -25.29 4.53 22.67
N GLY A 661 -26.27 5.44 22.61
CA GLY A 661 -26.02 6.88 22.66
C GLY A 661 -25.84 7.57 21.31
N ARG A 662 -25.68 6.81 20.22
CA ARG A 662 -25.40 7.35 18.87
C ARG A 662 -26.44 8.37 18.41
N CYS A 663 -27.73 8.09 18.66
CA CYS A 663 -28.84 8.99 18.29
C CYS A 663 -29.16 10.07 19.34
N GLY A 664 -28.37 10.21 20.41
CA GLY A 664 -28.61 11.19 21.48
C GLY A 664 -29.44 10.69 22.67
N THR A 665 -29.90 9.44 22.63
CA THR A 665 -30.46 8.67 23.74
C THR A 665 -29.79 7.30 23.81
N PHE A 666 -29.86 6.59 24.94
CA PHE A 666 -29.15 5.32 25.06
C PHE A 666 -29.69 4.29 24.08
N PHE A 667 -31.01 4.07 24.07
CA PHE A 667 -31.71 3.45 22.95
C PHE A 667 -32.33 4.54 22.07
N ALA A 668 -32.24 4.42 20.75
CA ALA A 668 -32.82 5.41 19.84
C ALA A 668 -34.35 5.49 19.97
N PHE A 669 -35.02 4.38 20.29
CA PHE A 669 -36.48 4.31 20.38
C PHE A 669 -37.07 5.11 21.56
N GLU A 670 -36.23 5.54 22.51
CA GLU A 670 -36.63 6.43 23.61
C GLU A 670 -37.24 7.74 23.11
N GLN A 671 -36.89 8.14 21.87
CA GLN A 671 -37.37 9.36 21.23
C GLN A 671 -38.69 9.16 20.48
N ASP A 672 -39.18 7.92 20.35
CA ASP A 672 -40.34 7.55 19.51
C ASP A 672 -41.64 7.35 20.30
N GLY A 673 -41.71 7.90 21.51
CA GLY A 673 -42.88 7.83 22.39
C GLY A 673 -42.88 6.59 23.28
N ASP A 674 -44.07 6.07 23.61
CA ASP A 674 -44.22 4.92 24.50
C ASP A 674 -43.99 3.58 23.78
N VAL A 675 -42.75 3.35 23.36
CA VAL A 675 -42.33 2.12 22.70
C VAL A 675 -41.79 1.15 23.75
N ARG A 676 -42.26 -0.11 23.71
CA ARG A 676 -41.79 -1.21 24.56
C ARG A 676 -41.46 -2.40 23.65
N PRO A 677 -40.22 -2.50 23.14
CA PRO A 677 -39.80 -3.66 22.38
C PRO A 677 -39.70 -4.90 23.27
N ASP A 678 -39.95 -6.05 22.68
CA ASP A 678 -39.87 -7.33 23.38
C ASP A 678 -38.44 -7.89 23.38
N ILE A 679 -37.71 -7.58 22.30
CA ILE A 679 -36.29 -7.90 22.14
C ILE A 679 -35.61 -6.69 21.52
N VAL A 680 -34.44 -6.32 22.04
CA VAL A 680 -33.58 -5.28 21.48
C VAL A 680 -32.23 -5.89 21.14
N THR A 681 -31.73 -5.70 19.93
CA THR A 681 -30.36 -6.10 19.58
C THR A 681 -29.44 -4.90 19.57
N THR A 682 -28.29 -5.00 20.21
CA THR A 682 -27.24 -3.97 20.21
C THR A 682 -25.88 -4.59 19.89
N GLY A 683 -24.92 -3.79 19.45
CA GLY A 683 -23.58 -4.21 19.04
C GLY A 683 -22.71 -2.97 18.88
N LYS A 684 -21.76 -2.97 17.92
CA LYS A 684 -20.96 -1.80 17.54
C LYS A 684 -20.53 -0.92 18.73
N GLY A 685 -21.26 0.16 19.01
CA GLY A 685 -21.02 1.06 20.14
C GLY A 685 -20.96 0.38 21.52
N LEU A 686 -21.58 -0.78 21.70
CA LEU A 686 -21.47 -1.59 22.91
C LEU A 686 -20.00 -1.92 23.24
N GLY A 687 -19.27 -2.42 22.23
CA GLY A 687 -17.84 -2.76 22.33
C GLY A 687 -16.89 -1.69 21.78
N GLY A 688 -17.42 -0.60 21.22
CA GLY A 688 -16.68 0.59 20.75
C GLY A 688 -15.55 0.32 19.77
N GLY A 689 -15.51 -0.84 19.11
CA GLY A 689 -14.41 -1.25 18.23
C GLY A 689 -13.18 -1.82 18.94
N TYR A 690 -13.17 -1.89 20.27
CA TYR A 690 -12.07 -2.45 21.07
C TYR A 690 -12.13 -3.98 21.14
N ALA A 691 -13.34 -4.54 21.19
CA ALA A 691 -13.56 -5.98 21.18
C ALA A 691 -14.87 -6.34 20.45
N PRO A 692 -14.94 -7.49 19.76
CA PRO A 692 -16.19 -7.99 19.18
C PRO A 692 -17.19 -8.35 20.29
N ILE A 693 -18.32 -7.65 20.31
CA ILE A 693 -19.46 -7.93 21.20
C ILE A 693 -20.75 -7.30 20.69
N ALA A 694 -21.84 -8.01 20.92
CA ALA A 694 -23.22 -7.62 20.71
C ALA A 694 -24.09 -8.25 21.79
N ALA A 695 -25.32 -7.75 21.96
CA ALA A 695 -26.26 -8.26 22.94
C ALA A 695 -27.66 -8.38 22.35
N THR A 696 -28.37 -9.42 22.78
CA THR A 696 -29.83 -9.53 22.69
C THR A 696 -30.37 -9.21 24.08
N LEU A 697 -31.04 -8.07 24.23
CA LEU A 697 -31.69 -7.64 25.46
C LEU A 697 -33.15 -8.08 25.42
N VAL A 698 -33.63 -8.68 26.51
CA VAL A 698 -34.88 -9.45 26.50
C VAL A 698 -35.84 -8.92 27.56
N HIS A 699 -37.06 -8.64 27.10
CA HIS A 699 -38.16 -8.21 27.96
C HIS A 699 -38.59 -9.32 28.94
N ARG A 700 -38.92 -8.93 30.18
CA ARG A 700 -39.30 -9.82 31.28
C ARG A 700 -40.32 -10.90 30.88
N LYS A 701 -41.37 -10.51 30.14
CA LYS A 701 -42.42 -11.44 29.68
C LYS A 701 -41.89 -12.69 28.97
N ILE A 702 -40.83 -12.56 28.16
CA ILE A 702 -40.24 -13.70 27.45
C ILE A 702 -39.53 -14.61 28.44
N ILE A 703 -38.76 -14.03 29.36
CA ILE A 703 -38.03 -14.76 30.40
C ILE A 703 -38.98 -15.52 31.32
N GLU A 704 -40.09 -14.91 31.70
CA GLU A 704 -41.12 -15.54 32.52
C GLU A 704 -41.82 -16.70 31.80
N THR A 705 -42.09 -16.56 30.50
CA THR A 705 -42.59 -17.66 29.68
C THR A 705 -41.60 -18.81 29.63
N LEU A 706 -40.32 -18.54 29.34
CA LEU A 706 -39.30 -19.58 29.28
C LEU A 706 -39.13 -20.30 30.63
N LYS A 707 -39.14 -19.55 31.74
CA LYS A 707 -39.09 -20.13 33.10
C LYS A 707 -40.25 -21.09 33.40
N LYS A 708 -41.44 -20.87 32.81
CA LYS A 708 -42.61 -21.75 32.97
C LYS A 708 -42.56 -22.97 32.03
N GLY A 709 -41.84 -22.87 30.91
CA GLY A 709 -41.65 -23.95 29.96
C GLY A 709 -40.38 -24.74 30.25
N THR A 710 -39.36 -24.58 29.40
CA THR A 710 -38.13 -25.38 29.46
C THR A 710 -37.12 -24.89 30.51
N ALA A 711 -37.32 -23.67 31.03
CA ALA A 711 -36.39 -22.94 31.88
C ALA A 711 -34.98 -22.75 31.28
N SER A 712 -34.85 -22.84 29.95
CA SER A 712 -33.61 -22.64 29.23
C SER A 712 -33.85 -21.89 27.92
N PHE A 713 -32.81 -21.28 27.37
CA PHE A 713 -32.79 -20.84 25.97
C PHE A 713 -31.95 -21.85 25.19
N ASN A 714 -32.54 -22.52 24.19
CA ASN A 714 -31.89 -23.59 23.41
C ASN A 714 -30.97 -23.01 22.32
N HIS A 715 -29.93 -22.31 22.79
CA HIS A 715 -28.92 -21.65 21.97
C HIS A 715 -27.63 -21.47 22.77
N GLY A 716 -26.50 -21.44 22.09
CA GLY A 716 -25.20 -21.20 22.68
C GLY A 716 -24.16 -20.95 21.60
N HIS A 717 -23.14 -20.16 21.93
CA HIS A 717 -21.96 -19.93 21.10
C HIS A 717 -20.72 -20.19 21.95
N THR A 718 -19.63 -20.66 21.33
CA THR A 718 -18.35 -20.87 22.02
C THR A 718 -17.89 -19.60 22.75
N TYR A 719 -17.94 -18.45 22.08
CA TYR A 719 -17.53 -17.16 22.64
C TYR A 719 -18.68 -16.33 23.24
N GLN A 720 -19.80 -16.97 23.58
CA GLN A 720 -20.88 -16.31 24.29
C GLN A 720 -20.33 -15.71 25.59
N ALA A 721 -20.66 -14.43 25.86
CA ALA A 721 -20.19 -13.69 27.03
C ALA A 721 -18.65 -13.75 27.25
N HIS A 722 -17.87 -13.68 26.17
CA HIS A 722 -16.40 -13.72 26.23
C HIS A 722 -15.85 -12.69 27.25
N PRO A 723 -15.10 -13.11 28.30
CA PRO A 723 -14.75 -12.25 29.43
C PRO A 723 -14.08 -10.94 29.02
N VAL A 724 -13.08 -11.01 28.13
CA VAL A 724 -12.33 -9.81 27.68
C VAL A 724 -13.21 -8.84 26.89
N SER A 725 -14.14 -9.34 26.08
CA SER A 725 -15.09 -8.50 25.34
C SER A 725 -16.08 -7.83 26.29
N CYS A 726 -16.55 -8.56 27.31
CA CYS A 726 -17.43 -8.01 28.34
C CYS A 726 -16.73 -6.93 29.18
N ALA A 727 -15.46 -7.14 29.54
CA ALA A 727 -14.66 -6.15 30.26
C ALA A 727 -14.44 -4.88 29.43
N ALA A 728 -14.12 -5.02 28.14
CA ALA A 728 -14.00 -3.89 27.21
C ALA A 728 -15.31 -3.10 27.13
N ALA A 729 -16.43 -3.80 26.89
CA ALA A 729 -17.74 -3.17 26.83
C ALA A 729 -18.11 -2.47 28.14
N LEU A 730 -17.86 -3.10 29.29
CA LEU A 730 -18.16 -2.49 30.59
C LEU A 730 -17.37 -1.19 30.80
N ALA A 731 -16.07 -1.17 30.46
CA ALA A 731 -15.26 0.04 30.53
C ALA A 731 -15.81 1.14 29.62
N ILE A 732 -16.20 0.80 28.39
CA ILE A 732 -16.80 1.75 27.43
C ILE A 732 -18.13 2.29 27.94
N GLN A 733 -19.02 1.43 28.46
CA GLN A 733 -20.31 1.87 28.99
C GLN A 733 -20.14 2.72 30.27
N LYS A 734 -19.11 2.47 31.08
CA LYS A 734 -18.69 3.33 32.19
C LYS A 734 -18.26 4.71 31.71
N ILE A 735 -17.40 4.78 30.70
CA ILE A 735 -16.96 6.05 30.08
C ILE A 735 -18.17 6.82 29.52
N ILE A 736 -19.04 6.16 28.74
CA ILE A 736 -20.23 6.80 28.15
C ILE A 736 -21.12 7.44 29.20
N ARG A 737 -21.36 6.76 30.33
CA ARG A 737 -22.18 7.29 31.43
C ARG A 737 -21.44 8.37 32.22
N ARG A 738 -20.19 8.11 32.64
CA ARG A 738 -19.37 9.02 33.46
C ARG A 738 -19.18 10.38 32.76
N ASP A 739 -18.87 10.34 31.46
CA ASP A 739 -18.53 11.52 30.67
C ASP A 739 -19.77 12.14 29.99
N ASN A 740 -20.98 11.65 30.30
CA ASN A 740 -22.25 12.12 29.76
C ASN A 740 -22.29 12.16 28.22
N LEU A 741 -21.69 11.15 27.57
CA LEU A 741 -21.50 11.15 26.12
C LEU A 741 -22.81 11.06 25.34
N VAL A 742 -23.87 10.48 25.93
CA VAL A 742 -25.21 10.44 25.32
C VAL A 742 -25.80 11.86 25.21
N THR A 743 -25.80 12.61 26.33
CA THR A 743 -26.25 14.00 26.37
C THR A 743 -25.41 14.90 25.47
N ARG A 744 -24.10 14.68 25.45
CA ARG A 744 -23.18 15.35 24.52
C ARG A 744 -23.54 15.05 23.07
N ALA A 745 -23.82 13.79 22.73
CA ALA A 745 -24.23 13.39 21.38
C ALA A 745 -25.55 14.05 20.94
N ALA A 746 -26.51 14.23 21.85
CA ALA A 746 -27.72 14.99 21.58
C ALA A 746 -27.40 16.47 21.28
N THR A 747 -26.55 17.09 22.10
CA THR A 747 -26.18 18.52 21.97
C THR A 747 -25.38 18.80 20.71
N LEU A 748 -24.29 18.06 20.49
CA LEU A 748 -23.47 18.17 19.28
C LEU A 748 -24.24 17.74 18.05
N GLY A 749 -25.12 16.74 18.18
CA GLY A 749 -25.99 16.29 17.09
C GLY A 749 -26.91 17.39 16.58
N ALA A 750 -27.50 18.19 17.47
CA ALA A 750 -28.31 19.34 17.10
C ALA A 750 -27.50 20.40 16.35
N ARG A 751 -26.25 20.66 16.78
CA ARG A 751 -25.32 21.54 16.04
C ARG A 751 -24.97 20.96 14.67
N LEU A 752 -24.58 19.70 14.61
CA LEU A 752 -24.21 19.02 13.37
C LEU A 752 -25.35 19.07 12.36
N HIS A 753 -26.59 18.79 12.80
CA HIS A 753 -27.77 18.92 11.97
C HIS A 753 -27.89 20.33 11.37
N LYS A 754 -27.84 21.35 12.23
CA LYS A 754 -27.94 22.75 11.80
C LYS A 754 -26.87 23.09 10.76
N SER A 755 -25.61 22.73 11.01
CA SER A 755 -24.51 22.98 10.09
C SER A 755 -24.66 22.21 8.77
N LEU A 756 -25.09 20.95 8.82
CA LEU A 756 -25.33 20.16 7.60
C LEU A 756 -26.41 20.81 6.74
N VAL A 757 -27.51 21.26 7.35
CA VAL A 757 -28.59 21.95 6.65
C VAL A 757 -28.08 23.25 6.03
N GLU A 758 -27.45 24.12 6.83
CA GLU A 758 -26.93 25.43 6.37
C GLU A 758 -25.90 25.30 5.24
N ILE A 759 -25.04 24.27 5.26
CA ILE A 759 -23.95 24.12 4.29
C ILE A 759 -24.42 23.37 3.02
N PHE A 760 -25.28 22.36 3.17
CA PHE A 760 -25.54 21.38 2.09
C PHE A 760 -26.95 21.44 1.51
N GLN A 761 -27.98 21.91 2.23
CA GLN A 761 -29.38 21.77 1.80
C GLN A 761 -29.65 22.39 0.41
N ASP A 762 -29.04 23.54 0.12
CA ASP A 762 -29.26 24.28 -1.11
C ASP A 762 -28.34 23.86 -2.27
N LEU A 763 -27.33 23.02 -2.02
CA LEU A 763 -26.38 22.58 -3.05
C LEU A 763 -27.02 21.67 -4.07
N GLU A 764 -26.82 21.93 -5.37
CA GLU A 764 -27.57 21.35 -6.51
C GLU A 764 -27.89 19.85 -6.41
N PHE A 765 -26.93 19.02 -6.00
CA PHE A 765 -27.08 17.57 -6.01
C PHE A 765 -27.41 16.95 -4.65
N VAL A 766 -27.71 17.76 -3.62
CA VAL A 766 -28.12 17.28 -2.29
C VAL A 766 -29.65 17.19 -2.22
N GLY A 767 -30.17 15.96 -2.16
CA GLY A 767 -31.62 15.71 -2.15
C GLY A 767 -32.22 15.69 -0.76
N ASN A 768 -31.55 15.05 0.20
CA ASN A 768 -32.07 14.91 1.56
C ASN A 768 -30.94 14.77 2.59
N ILE A 769 -31.13 15.42 3.74
CA ILE A 769 -30.29 15.32 4.93
C ILE A 769 -31.19 14.79 6.04
N ARG A 770 -30.81 13.68 6.69
CA ARG A 770 -31.65 13.01 7.68
C ARG A 770 -30.83 12.25 8.72
N GLY A 771 -31.36 12.09 9.92
CA GLY A 771 -30.65 11.44 11.01
C GLY A 771 -31.10 11.90 12.40
N ARG A 772 -30.42 11.38 13.42
CA ARG A 772 -30.59 11.77 14.84
C ARG A 772 -29.23 11.76 15.54
N GLY A 773 -29.05 12.59 16.57
CA GLY A 773 -27.81 12.65 17.35
C GLY A 773 -26.58 12.87 16.47
N LEU A 774 -25.56 12.02 16.60
CA LEU A 774 -24.37 12.03 15.75
C LEU A 774 -24.45 10.91 14.68
N PHE A 775 -25.59 10.79 14.00
CA PHE A 775 -25.84 9.78 12.97
C PHE A 775 -26.65 10.35 11.80
N TRP A 776 -25.96 10.87 10.78
CA TRP A 776 -26.57 11.63 9.69
C TRP A 776 -26.22 11.08 8.32
N GLY A 777 -27.21 10.99 7.44
CA GLY A 777 -27.07 10.66 6.03
C GLY A 777 -27.27 11.90 5.16
N ILE A 778 -26.43 12.05 4.14
CA ILE A 778 -26.60 13.02 3.05
C ILE A 778 -26.82 12.22 1.77
N GLU A 779 -28.02 12.31 1.21
CA GLU A 779 -28.39 11.64 -0.03
C GLU A 779 -28.22 12.56 -1.23
N PHE A 780 -27.62 12.02 -2.29
CA PHE A 780 -27.36 12.74 -3.53
C PHE A 780 -28.35 12.36 -4.62
N VAL A 781 -28.80 13.35 -5.38
CA VAL A 781 -29.76 13.22 -6.49
C VAL A 781 -29.32 14.09 -7.67
N LYS A 782 -29.67 13.67 -8.88
CA LYS A 782 -29.45 14.44 -10.10
C LYS A 782 -30.42 15.63 -10.20
N ASP A 783 -31.66 15.44 -9.77
CA ASP A 783 -32.70 16.47 -9.75
C ASP A 783 -33.41 16.44 -8.40
N LYS A 784 -33.38 17.56 -7.68
CA LYS A 784 -34.01 17.68 -6.35
C LYS A 784 -35.52 17.66 -6.40
N LYS A 785 -36.12 18.25 -7.44
CA LYS A 785 -37.56 18.46 -7.55
C LYS A 785 -38.27 17.15 -7.84
N THR A 786 -37.73 16.36 -8.77
CA THR A 786 -38.23 15.02 -9.11
C THR A 786 -37.62 13.93 -8.22
N LYS A 787 -36.65 14.29 -7.36
CA LYS A 787 -35.85 13.39 -6.53
C LYS A 787 -35.08 12.35 -7.36
N THR A 788 -34.84 12.58 -8.65
CA THR A 788 -34.27 11.57 -9.55
C THR A 788 -32.83 11.22 -9.14
N PRO A 789 -32.51 9.94 -8.86
CA PRO A 789 -31.14 9.51 -8.58
C PRO A 789 -30.20 9.70 -9.78
N PHE A 790 -28.89 9.78 -9.52
CA PHE A 790 -27.88 9.61 -10.57
C PHE A 790 -27.93 8.22 -11.21
N ASP A 791 -27.40 8.10 -12.43
CA ASP A 791 -27.10 6.80 -13.02
C ASP A 791 -26.05 6.07 -12.16
N THR A 792 -26.24 4.78 -11.90
CA THR A 792 -25.37 4.00 -11.01
C THR A 792 -23.92 3.92 -11.50
N LYS A 793 -23.66 4.15 -12.79
CA LYS A 793 -22.30 4.22 -13.35
C LYS A 793 -21.55 5.49 -12.92
N ILE A 794 -22.26 6.56 -12.57
CA ILE A 794 -21.66 7.82 -12.12
C ILE A 794 -21.04 7.66 -10.74
N ARG A 795 -21.67 6.87 -9.87
CA ARG A 795 -21.23 6.57 -8.50
C ARG A 795 -20.95 7.84 -7.70
N PHE A 796 -21.88 8.81 -7.74
CA PHE A 796 -21.64 10.17 -7.23
C PHE A 796 -21.23 10.17 -5.75
N GLY A 797 -21.98 9.46 -4.89
CA GLY A 797 -21.65 9.38 -3.46
C GLY A 797 -20.32 8.66 -3.18
N VAL A 798 -19.94 7.70 -4.02
CA VAL A 798 -18.62 7.06 -3.90
C VAL A 798 -17.50 8.03 -4.28
N LYS A 799 -17.67 8.81 -5.36
CA LYS A 799 -16.70 9.85 -5.73
C LYS A 799 -16.53 10.88 -4.62
N VAL A 800 -17.62 11.34 -3.99
CA VAL A 800 -17.56 12.25 -2.84
C VAL A 800 -16.79 11.62 -1.69
N GLN A 801 -17.04 10.34 -1.38
CA GLN A 801 -16.33 9.63 -0.32
C GLN A 801 -14.83 9.43 -0.63
N GLU A 802 -14.49 9.03 -1.86
CA GLU A 802 -13.11 8.87 -2.32
C GLU A 802 -12.38 10.21 -2.25
N ARG A 803 -13.04 11.30 -2.70
CA ARG A 803 -12.48 12.64 -2.64
C ARG A 803 -12.30 13.13 -1.21
N ALA A 804 -13.27 12.91 -0.32
CA ALA A 804 -13.14 13.20 1.11
C ALA A 804 -11.93 12.47 1.70
N PHE A 805 -11.74 11.19 1.37
CA PHE A 805 -10.61 10.40 1.86
C PHE A 805 -9.26 10.91 1.34
N GLN A 806 -9.19 11.40 0.10
CA GLN A 806 -8.00 12.08 -0.44
C GLN A 806 -7.69 13.38 0.30
N LEU A 807 -8.72 14.13 0.70
CA LEU A 807 -8.59 15.37 1.47
C LEU A 807 -8.27 15.13 2.97
N GLY A 808 -8.37 13.89 3.44
CA GLY A 808 -8.06 13.53 4.83
C GLY A 808 -9.28 13.25 5.70
N LEU A 809 -10.46 13.02 5.13
CA LEU A 809 -11.70 12.71 5.86
C LEU A 809 -12.27 11.34 5.46
N ALA A 810 -12.55 10.48 6.43
CA ALA A 810 -13.34 9.28 6.22
C ALA A 810 -14.83 9.55 6.47
N VAL A 811 -15.66 9.27 5.46
CA VAL A 811 -17.13 9.17 5.58
C VAL A 811 -17.58 7.79 5.11
N TYR A 812 -18.72 7.32 5.60
CA TYR A 812 -19.19 5.97 5.24
C TYR A 812 -20.06 6.02 3.97
N PRO A 813 -19.68 5.36 2.87
CA PRO A 813 -20.44 5.41 1.63
C PRO A 813 -21.61 4.42 1.64
N GLY A 814 -22.68 4.76 0.93
CA GLY A 814 -23.78 3.85 0.65
C GLY A 814 -24.41 4.07 -0.72
N SER A 815 -24.96 3.00 -1.28
CA SER A 815 -25.58 2.96 -2.60
C SER A 815 -26.88 2.16 -2.56
N GLY A 816 -27.79 2.41 -3.49
CA GLY A 816 -29.12 1.81 -3.48
C GLY A 816 -30.10 2.51 -2.54
N THR A 817 -29.83 3.77 -2.18
CA THR A 817 -30.64 4.54 -1.23
C THR A 817 -32.11 4.63 -1.63
N ALA A 818 -32.43 4.76 -2.91
CA ALA A 818 -33.78 5.06 -3.38
C ALA A 818 -34.69 3.83 -3.45
N ASP A 819 -34.16 2.69 -3.90
CA ASP A 819 -34.95 1.48 -4.19
C ASP A 819 -34.18 0.15 -3.94
N GLY A 820 -33.02 0.22 -3.28
CA GLY A 820 -32.10 -0.90 -3.10
C GLY A 820 -31.14 -1.14 -4.27
N LYS A 821 -31.26 -0.40 -5.38
CA LYS A 821 -30.40 -0.51 -6.58
C LYS A 821 -29.81 0.83 -7.02
N LYS A 822 -30.60 1.90 -6.99
CA LYS A 822 -30.25 3.28 -7.39
C LYS A 822 -30.17 4.21 -6.19
N GLY A 823 -29.47 5.33 -6.37
CA GLY A 823 -29.29 6.36 -5.35
C GLY A 823 -28.00 6.17 -4.58
N ASP A 824 -27.44 7.30 -4.17
CA ASP A 824 -26.14 7.40 -3.51
C ASP A 824 -26.30 8.21 -2.23
N HIS A 825 -25.53 7.88 -1.19
CA HIS A 825 -25.46 8.68 0.02
C HIS A 825 -24.10 8.50 0.71
N VAL A 826 -23.80 9.43 1.62
CA VAL A 826 -22.73 9.28 2.60
C VAL A 826 -23.31 9.43 4.01
N ILE A 827 -22.68 8.76 4.98
CA ILE A 827 -23.03 8.85 6.40
C ILE A 827 -21.89 9.52 7.16
N VAL A 828 -22.27 10.48 8.00
CA VAL A 828 -21.46 11.17 9.00
C VAL A 828 -21.86 10.64 10.37
N SER A 829 -20.91 10.01 11.05
CA SER A 829 -21.12 9.37 12.35
C SER A 829 -19.85 9.37 13.21
N PRO A 830 -19.27 10.54 13.51
CA PRO A 830 -18.01 10.65 14.22
C PRO A 830 -18.10 10.07 15.63
N PRO A 831 -16.99 9.73 16.31
CA PRO A 831 -17.02 9.37 17.72
C PRO A 831 -17.74 10.42 18.58
N LEU A 832 -18.42 9.99 19.66
CA LEU A 832 -19.14 10.91 20.57
C LEU A 832 -18.19 11.88 21.31
N THR A 833 -16.90 11.54 21.32
CA THR A 833 -15.79 12.31 21.87
C THR A 833 -15.26 13.39 20.92
N ILE A 834 -15.79 13.49 19.68
CA ILE A 834 -15.39 14.54 18.73
C ILE A 834 -15.52 15.93 19.36
N THR A 835 -14.52 16.78 19.12
CA THR A 835 -14.52 18.18 19.53
C THR A 835 -15.29 19.06 18.54
N GLU A 836 -15.55 20.30 18.94
CA GLU A 836 -16.21 21.27 18.07
C GLU A 836 -15.33 21.64 16.86
N ASP A 837 -14.03 21.84 17.09
CA ASP A 837 -13.06 22.18 16.03
C ASP A 837 -12.90 21.02 15.02
N GLU A 838 -12.81 19.78 15.51
CA GLU A 838 -12.74 18.59 14.63
C GLU A 838 -14.03 18.39 13.82
N MET A 839 -15.19 18.75 14.39
CA MET A 839 -16.46 18.71 13.68
C MET A 839 -16.53 19.80 12.60
N ASP A 840 -16.00 21.00 12.86
CA ASP A 840 -15.90 22.07 11.86
C ASP A 840 -14.95 21.66 10.73
N GLU A 841 -13.80 21.05 11.05
CA GLU A 841 -12.87 20.49 10.06
C GLU A 841 -13.54 19.41 9.20
N LEU A 842 -14.30 18.49 9.82
CA LEU A 842 -15.09 17.49 9.10
C LEU A 842 -16.03 18.14 8.07
N LEU A 843 -16.76 19.18 8.48
CA LEU A 843 -17.72 19.87 7.60
C LEU A 843 -17.02 20.58 6.43
N VAL A 844 -15.88 21.24 6.70
CA VAL A 844 -15.07 21.91 5.67
C VAL A 844 -14.55 20.89 4.64
N LEU A 845 -13.98 19.78 5.11
CA LEU A 845 -13.44 18.74 4.22
C LEU A 845 -14.56 18.06 3.40
N LEU A 846 -15.71 17.79 4.02
CA LEU A 846 -16.85 17.19 3.33
C LEU A 846 -17.44 18.13 2.27
N LYS A 847 -17.56 19.42 2.58
CA LYS A 847 -18.03 20.43 1.63
C LYS A 847 -17.08 20.55 0.44
N LYS A 848 -15.77 20.61 0.71
CA LYS A 848 -14.76 20.62 -0.34
C LYS A 848 -14.82 19.38 -1.22
N ALA A 849 -15.00 18.20 -0.62
CA ALA A 849 -15.14 16.95 -1.37
C ALA A 849 -16.37 16.96 -2.29
N TYR A 850 -17.50 17.47 -1.78
CA TYR A 850 -18.70 17.67 -2.59
C TYR A 850 -18.45 18.64 -3.75
N ASP A 851 -17.87 19.82 -3.49
CA ASP A 851 -17.65 20.86 -4.51
C ASP A 851 -16.72 20.38 -5.63
N ASP A 852 -15.61 19.72 -5.27
CA ASP A 852 -14.65 19.18 -6.24
C ASP A 852 -15.32 18.16 -7.18
N VAL A 853 -16.25 17.34 -6.66
CA VAL A 853 -16.99 16.34 -7.46
C VAL A 853 -18.13 16.97 -8.26
N ALA A 854 -18.88 17.90 -7.65
CA ALA A 854 -20.00 18.58 -8.31
C ALA A 854 -19.54 19.39 -9.54
N ALA A 855 -18.35 19.99 -9.47
CA ALA A 855 -17.73 20.71 -10.58
C ALA A 855 -17.46 19.84 -11.83
N GLU A 856 -17.41 18.51 -11.70
CA GLU A 856 -17.31 17.60 -12.86
C GLU A 856 -18.61 17.53 -13.68
N PHE A 857 -19.73 18.03 -13.14
CA PHE A 857 -21.07 17.94 -13.73
C PHE A 857 -21.73 19.30 -13.97
N SER A 858 -21.04 20.39 -13.63
CA SER A 858 -21.52 21.78 -13.74
C SER A 858 -21.17 22.42 -15.08
#